data_AF-A0AAV1ZAD5-F1
#
_entry.id   AF-A0AAV1ZAD5-F1
#
_cell.length_a   1.000
_cell.length_b   1.000
_cell.length_c   1.000
_cell.angle_alpha   90.00
_cell.angle_beta   90.00
_cell.angle_gamma   90.00
#
_symmetry.space_group_name_H-M   'P 1'
#
loop_
_entity.id
_entity.type
_entity.pdbx_description
1 polymer ?
#
loop_
_entity_poly.entity_id
_entity_poly.type
_entity_poly.pdbx_seq_one_letter_code
_entity_poly.pdbx_strand_id
1 'polypeptide(L)'
;MAAKNQNDIHRAFLEEPAFLYLLDIRNALSHIQKRGNFLDIPPMNRNVKYTPEPVAVPSPPLPPPLPPKPPSPKRVIPVAPPVPIPIVPPKLPEPPPKPVKVAPKLIPWVPYNKEKMKEMTSVKSKVDLPFDFYIDSVRFVPDNGTVVKVTGKVLNMYLGQKEKSIKFQMYPELDSFWRYPKFNFKQAINLESIPMNPDVVIMLRVYTVEHHSKSVCVLGSCLFGPFSNKHGKQATLRVGGHQIRVRHGIPDPDFDVEHMLASHMDDNPLIPGLTILVRVLPHSKDHVPASEYETNCYRSELAKPNESENRLYKHYQDSDDITMTVRDKALLLIGQASANDPTLKQLIQQQFPKEGSDVEDFPYQRYVHYSNKQHGMMVLVDKAAGLPLFLEGRYLQCLAQVSPGEDTKMGDGRSQVISFVTNELELGSSQRAPDWSDQPTIVKPEYDDRTFLLVSLYGLRPRYDADNQRLLDREGREPRFNLQQAIAWSAMTCFDKGAVYAGIHQIPLLKGRPPDDILQKLSYLPLDYICKKFKSQVKVFEAASIEISIWDGHFTNNECPPLPVHMNLLNISSNPSRYLKAAEHTSGATAADLLRAGLKDPSQFNAHKKKILELLKIAFKSNLQTSSKQSAILMWVVSTPDHRSFKFLSGHSVQHLKIKKASEPLSYFTLAKIGTIQWCSLPQNSRRFYSLILTQRYGQG
;
A
#
# COMPACT_ATOMS: atom_id res chain seq x y z
N MET A 1 -3.69 -14.01 42.56
CA MET A 1 -2.94 -13.68 43.80
C MET A 1 -1.82 -12.74 43.38
N ALA A 2 -1.64 -11.61 44.06
CA ALA A 2 -0.45 -10.77 43.89
C ALA A 2 0.75 -11.49 44.52
N ALA A 3 1.89 -11.56 43.82
CA ALA A 3 3.09 -12.18 44.35
C ALA A 3 3.69 -11.26 45.42
N LYS A 4 3.90 -11.76 46.64
CA LYS A 4 4.40 -10.95 47.76
C LYS A 4 5.90 -11.11 47.97
N ASN A 5 6.48 -12.18 47.42
CA ASN A 5 7.90 -12.50 47.56
C ASN A 5 8.41 -13.36 46.39
N GLN A 6 9.73 -13.55 46.34
CA GLN A 6 10.42 -14.34 45.31
C GLN A 6 10.00 -15.82 45.27
N ASN A 7 9.60 -16.40 46.42
CA ASN A 7 9.17 -17.79 46.49
C ASN A 7 7.79 -18.01 45.84
N ASP A 8 6.88 -17.04 45.94
CA ASP A 8 5.57 -17.08 45.27
C ASP A 8 5.73 -17.10 43.74
N ILE A 9 6.71 -16.36 43.23
CA ILE A 9 7.05 -16.28 41.80
C ILE A 9 7.70 -17.58 41.33
N HIS A 10 8.69 -18.09 42.08
CA HIS A 10 9.34 -19.36 41.77
C HIS A 10 8.34 -20.53 41.71
N ARG A 11 7.40 -20.55 42.65
CA ARG A 11 6.34 -21.56 42.68
C ARG A 11 5.43 -21.47 41.45
N ALA A 12 4.99 -20.27 41.06
CA ALA A 12 4.19 -20.08 39.85
C ALA A 12 4.93 -20.53 38.58
N PHE A 13 6.24 -20.28 38.49
CA PHE A 13 7.06 -20.65 37.33
C PHE A 13 7.35 -22.14 37.23
N LEU A 14 7.58 -22.82 38.35
CA LEU A 14 7.99 -24.23 38.37
C LEU A 14 6.81 -25.19 38.46
N GLU A 15 5.74 -24.82 39.17
CA GLU A 15 4.62 -25.72 39.47
C GLU A 15 3.39 -25.45 38.58
N GLU A 16 3.21 -24.23 38.06
CA GLU A 16 1.99 -23.84 37.31
C GLU A 16 2.25 -23.28 35.88
N PRO A 17 3.21 -23.79 35.07
CA PRO A 17 3.58 -23.17 33.79
C PRO A 17 2.46 -23.20 32.74
N ALA A 18 1.49 -24.11 32.87
CA ALA A 18 0.35 -24.23 31.96
C ALA A 18 -0.71 -23.13 32.13
N PHE A 19 -0.60 -22.28 33.16
CA PHE A 19 -1.61 -21.28 33.53
C PHE A 19 -1.17 -19.83 33.31
N LEU A 20 0.00 -19.60 32.73
CA LEU A 20 0.62 -18.28 32.58
C LEU A 20 0.60 -17.80 31.11
N TYR A 21 0.22 -16.54 30.87
CA TYR A 21 0.41 -15.90 29.57
C TYR A 21 1.90 -15.60 29.32
N LEU A 22 2.39 -15.97 28.14
CA LEU A 22 3.79 -15.81 27.72
C LEU A 22 4.29 -14.36 27.80
N LEU A 23 3.39 -13.38 27.65
CA LEU A 23 3.69 -11.94 27.71
C LEU A 23 3.90 -11.46 29.16
N ASP A 24 3.08 -11.93 30.10
CA ASP A 24 3.19 -11.57 31.52
C ASP A 24 4.49 -12.13 32.14
N ILE A 25 4.89 -13.32 31.69
CA ILE A 25 6.18 -13.94 32.06
C ILE A 25 7.36 -13.09 31.58
N ARG A 26 7.35 -12.65 30.33
CA ARG A 26 8.44 -11.83 29.75
C ARG A 26 8.54 -10.48 30.45
N ASN A 27 7.40 -9.86 30.77
CA ASN A 27 7.36 -8.58 31.45
C ASN A 27 7.84 -8.68 32.90
N ALA A 28 7.42 -9.72 33.64
CA ALA A 28 7.90 -9.97 35.00
C ALA A 28 9.40 -10.28 35.03
N LEU A 29 9.90 -11.12 34.09
CA LEU A 29 11.32 -11.45 33.99
C LEU A 29 12.18 -10.22 33.64
N SER A 30 11.71 -9.40 32.68
CA SER A 30 12.36 -8.15 32.29
C SER A 30 12.43 -7.15 33.45
N HIS A 31 11.35 -7.05 34.24
CA HIS A 31 11.31 -6.18 35.42
C HIS A 31 12.28 -6.64 36.53
N ILE A 32 12.36 -7.95 36.76
CA ILE A 32 13.31 -8.55 37.72
C ILE A 32 14.77 -8.37 37.26
N GLN A 33 15.06 -8.59 35.98
CA GLN A 33 16.41 -8.40 35.41
C GLN A 33 16.88 -6.94 35.52
N LYS A 34 15.94 -5.99 35.49
CA LYS A 34 16.20 -4.56 35.70
C LYS A 34 16.24 -4.14 37.18
N ARG A 35 16.25 -5.09 38.11
CA ARG A 35 16.22 -4.87 39.58
C ARG A 35 15.01 -4.05 40.07
N GLY A 36 13.88 -4.12 39.38
CA GLY A 36 12.63 -3.48 39.80
C GLY A 36 12.06 -4.11 41.07
N ASN A 37 11.24 -3.35 41.82
CA ASN A 37 10.61 -3.86 43.04
C ASN A 37 9.53 -4.90 42.70
N PHE A 38 9.52 -6.01 43.44
CA PHE A 38 8.59 -7.13 43.23
C PHE A 38 7.12 -6.75 43.44
N LEU A 39 6.85 -5.77 44.30
CA LEU A 39 5.49 -5.29 44.56
C LEU A 39 4.87 -4.55 43.36
N ASP A 40 5.70 -4.11 42.41
CA ASP A 40 5.26 -3.39 41.21
C ASP A 40 4.88 -4.34 40.06
N ILE A 41 5.08 -5.65 40.23
CA ILE A 41 4.65 -6.65 39.26
C ILE A 41 3.14 -6.86 39.44
N PRO A 42 2.31 -6.50 38.44
CA PRO A 42 0.86 -6.66 38.54
C PRO A 42 0.47 -8.13 38.73
N PRO A 43 -0.71 -8.43 39.30
CA PRO A 43 -1.19 -9.80 39.47
C PRO A 43 -1.24 -10.51 38.11
N MET A 44 -0.51 -11.62 37.97
CA MET A 44 -0.47 -12.39 36.72
C MET A 44 -1.87 -12.93 36.38
N ASN A 45 -2.32 -12.70 35.15
CA ASN A 45 -3.62 -13.18 34.69
C ASN A 45 -3.60 -14.71 34.61
N ARG A 46 -4.31 -15.36 35.54
CA ARG A 46 -4.51 -16.82 35.54
C ARG A 46 -5.64 -17.16 34.59
N ASN A 47 -5.44 -18.14 33.72
CA ASN A 47 -6.51 -18.69 32.87
C ASN A 47 -7.76 -18.99 33.71
N VAL A 48 -8.84 -18.25 33.47
CA VAL A 48 -10.16 -18.53 34.06
C VAL A 48 -10.63 -19.86 33.47
N LYS A 49 -11.11 -20.74 34.36
CA LYS A 49 -11.60 -22.09 34.06
C LYS A 49 -12.45 -22.13 32.78
N TYR A 50 -12.08 -23.04 31.88
CA TYR A 50 -12.93 -23.46 30.78
C TYR A 50 -14.14 -24.20 31.35
N THR A 51 -15.30 -23.54 31.38
CA THR A 51 -16.59 -24.21 31.59
C THR A 51 -16.97 -24.82 30.22
N PRO A 52 -17.17 -26.14 30.10
CA PRO A 52 -17.68 -26.71 28.86
C PRO A 52 -19.09 -26.18 28.62
N GLU A 53 -19.31 -25.50 27.49
CA GLU A 53 -20.67 -25.21 27.04
C GLU A 53 -21.39 -26.50 26.62
N PRO A 54 -22.72 -26.56 26.74
CA PRO A 54 -23.50 -27.77 26.49
C PRO A 54 -23.48 -28.17 25.02
N VAL A 55 -23.49 -29.48 24.80
CA VAL A 55 -23.69 -30.13 23.50
C VAL A 55 -24.90 -29.52 22.79
N ALA A 56 -24.68 -28.94 21.62
CA ALA A 56 -25.73 -28.47 20.73
C ALA A 56 -26.62 -29.66 20.31
N VAL A 57 -27.93 -29.48 20.51
CA VAL A 57 -29.00 -30.36 20.01
C VAL A 57 -28.95 -30.39 18.47
N PRO A 58 -29.28 -31.52 17.81
CA PRO A 58 -29.22 -31.63 16.35
C PRO A 58 -30.19 -30.66 15.67
N SER A 59 -29.72 -29.98 14.63
CA SER A 59 -30.56 -29.20 13.71
C SER A 59 -31.61 -30.10 13.03
N PRO A 60 -32.83 -29.59 12.79
CA PRO A 60 -33.87 -30.33 12.09
C PRO A 60 -33.49 -30.63 10.61
N PRO A 61 -34.06 -31.70 10.02
CA PRO A 61 -33.70 -32.15 8.68
C PRO A 61 -34.07 -31.14 7.60
N LEU A 62 -33.15 -30.97 6.64
CA LEU A 62 -33.37 -30.24 5.39
C LEU A 62 -34.53 -30.85 4.59
N PRO A 63 -35.39 -30.02 3.96
CA PRO A 63 -36.43 -30.51 3.06
C PRO A 63 -35.82 -31.13 1.79
N PRO A 64 -36.50 -32.11 1.17
CA PRO A 64 -36.01 -32.82 0.00
C PRO A 64 -35.86 -31.91 -1.24
N PRO A 65 -34.95 -32.25 -2.16
CA PRO A 65 -34.70 -31.48 -3.37
C PRO A 65 -35.93 -31.46 -4.29
N LEU A 66 -36.25 -30.27 -4.80
CA LEU A 66 -37.27 -30.07 -5.83
C LEU A 66 -36.89 -30.78 -7.14
N PRO A 67 -37.88 -31.36 -7.86
CA PRO A 67 -37.64 -32.07 -9.11
C PRO A 67 -37.15 -31.14 -10.23
N PRO A 68 -36.38 -31.67 -11.20
CA PRO A 68 -35.81 -30.90 -12.30
C PRO A 68 -36.90 -30.33 -13.22
N LYS A 69 -36.79 -29.03 -13.52
CA LYS A 69 -37.61 -28.33 -14.52
C LYS A 69 -37.35 -28.92 -15.92
N PRO A 70 -38.39 -29.19 -16.72
CA PRO A 70 -38.24 -29.74 -18.07
C PRO A 70 -37.57 -28.73 -19.03
N PRO A 71 -36.84 -29.22 -20.04
CA PRO A 71 -36.14 -28.39 -21.01
C PRO A 71 -37.11 -27.61 -21.91
N SER A 72 -36.89 -26.30 -22.03
CA SER A 72 -37.61 -25.44 -22.96
C SER A 72 -37.22 -25.77 -24.41
N PRO A 73 -38.18 -25.81 -25.35
CA PRO A 73 -37.93 -26.25 -26.72
C PRO A 73 -37.05 -25.26 -27.51
N LYS A 74 -36.02 -25.80 -28.16
CA LYS A 74 -35.18 -25.09 -29.14
C LYS A 74 -36.06 -24.64 -30.31
N ARG A 75 -36.19 -23.33 -30.48
CA ARG A 75 -36.79 -22.70 -31.66
C ARG A 75 -35.84 -22.90 -32.85
N VAL A 76 -36.26 -23.72 -33.80
CA VAL A 76 -35.62 -23.90 -35.11
C VAL A 76 -35.89 -22.62 -35.92
N ILE A 77 -34.85 -21.89 -36.27
CA ILE A 77 -34.91 -20.81 -37.26
C ILE A 77 -34.57 -21.42 -38.62
N PRO A 78 -35.39 -21.22 -39.68
CA PRO A 78 -35.12 -21.79 -40.99
C PRO A 78 -33.89 -21.16 -41.65
N VAL A 79 -33.06 -22.01 -42.22
CA VAL A 79 -31.91 -21.67 -43.07
C VAL A 79 -32.41 -21.14 -44.41
N ALA A 80 -31.99 -19.92 -44.79
CA ALA A 80 -32.16 -19.39 -46.14
C ALA A 80 -31.06 -19.94 -47.07
N PRO A 81 -31.35 -20.16 -48.36
CA PRO A 81 -30.44 -20.82 -49.29
C PRO A 81 -29.21 -19.96 -49.65
N PRO A 82 -28.08 -20.59 -50.04
CA PRO A 82 -26.80 -19.91 -50.24
C PRO A 82 -26.76 -19.12 -51.56
N VAL A 83 -26.23 -17.91 -51.48
CA VAL A 83 -25.81 -17.10 -52.64
C VAL A 83 -24.39 -17.53 -53.06
N PRO A 84 -24.09 -17.71 -54.36
CA PRO A 84 -22.76 -18.12 -54.81
C PRO A 84 -21.69 -17.05 -54.53
N ILE A 85 -20.60 -17.45 -53.87
CA ILE A 85 -19.41 -16.61 -53.65
C ILE A 85 -18.51 -16.66 -54.91
N PRO A 86 -17.96 -15.52 -55.38
CA PRO A 86 -16.99 -15.50 -56.48
C PRO A 86 -15.68 -16.20 -56.11
N ILE A 87 -15.14 -16.99 -57.04
CA ILE A 87 -13.85 -17.70 -56.89
C ILE A 87 -12.71 -16.67 -56.79
N VAL A 88 -12.07 -16.61 -55.61
CA VAL A 88 -10.81 -15.88 -55.38
C VAL A 88 -9.64 -16.87 -55.62
N PRO A 89 -8.59 -16.50 -56.38
CA PRO A 89 -7.45 -17.39 -56.65
C PRO A 89 -6.66 -17.72 -55.37
N PRO A 90 -5.99 -18.88 -55.31
CA PRO A 90 -5.41 -19.41 -54.08
C PRO A 90 -4.25 -18.54 -53.56
N LYS A 91 -4.36 -18.14 -52.29
CA LYS A 91 -3.30 -17.51 -51.49
C LYS A 91 -2.14 -18.51 -51.33
N LEU A 92 -0.91 -18.05 -51.55
CA LEU A 92 0.32 -18.79 -51.23
C LEU A 92 0.30 -19.25 -49.75
N PRO A 93 0.90 -20.40 -49.39
CA PRO A 93 0.92 -20.88 -48.02
C PRO A 93 1.62 -19.87 -47.10
N GLU A 94 0.89 -19.37 -46.11
CA GLU A 94 1.47 -18.58 -45.02
C GLU A 94 2.46 -19.48 -44.24
N PRO A 95 3.63 -18.96 -43.85
CA PRO A 95 4.60 -19.72 -43.07
C PRO A 95 3.95 -20.22 -41.78
N PRO A 96 4.34 -21.42 -41.29
CA PRO A 96 3.70 -22.04 -40.15
C PRO A 96 3.67 -21.06 -38.97
N PRO A 97 2.52 -20.90 -38.29
CA PRO A 97 2.41 -20.02 -37.14
C PRO A 97 3.46 -20.45 -36.12
N LYS A 98 4.29 -19.49 -35.68
CA LYS A 98 5.21 -19.70 -34.57
C LYS A 98 4.41 -20.29 -33.41
N PRO A 99 4.90 -21.36 -32.74
CA PRO A 99 4.17 -21.97 -31.64
C PRO A 99 3.84 -20.89 -30.61
N VAL A 100 2.54 -20.68 -30.40
CA VAL A 100 2.03 -19.81 -29.35
C VAL A 100 2.56 -20.39 -28.05
N LYS A 101 3.55 -19.75 -27.44
CA LYS A 101 3.97 -20.09 -26.07
C LYS A 101 2.72 -19.91 -25.20
N VAL A 102 2.12 -21.02 -24.79
CA VAL A 102 1.00 -21.02 -23.85
C VAL A 102 1.48 -20.25 -22.62
N ALA A 103 0.76 -19.19 -22.25
CA ALA A 103 1.10 -18.38 -21.09
C ALA A 103 1.26 -19.33 -19.88
N PRO A 104 2.42 -19.31 -19.19
CA PRO A 104 2.66 -20.21 -18.08
C PRO A 104 1.60 -19.94 -17.02
N LYS A 105 0.92 -20.99 -16.57
CA LYS A 105 -0.02 -20.89 -15.45
C LYS A 105 0.80 -20.57 -14.20
N LEU A 106 0.80 -19.30 -13.76
CA LEU A 106 1.49 -18.90 -12.55
C LEU A 106 0.80 -19.55 -11.34
N ILE A 107 1.46 -20.52 -10.72
CA ILE A 107 0.96 -21.18 -9.51
C ILE A 107 1.61 -20.52 -8.29
N PRO A 108 0.88 -19.67 -7.53
CA PRO A 108 1.47 -18.90 -6.44
C PRO A 108 2.00 -19.78 -5.32
N TRP A 109 1.19 -20.73 -4.88
CA TRP A 109 1.51 -21.58 -3.74
C TRP A 109 0.94 -22.98 -3.94
N VAL A 110 1.72 -23.99 -3.53
CA VAL A 110 1.24 -25.37 -3.42
C VAL A 110 1.46 -25.87 -1.99
N PRO A 111 0.51 -26.63 -1.42
CA PRO A 111 0.67 -27.19 -0.07
C PRO A 111 1.76 -28.26 -0.07
N TYR A 112 2.58 -28.33 0.99
CA TYR A 112 3.57 -29.39 1.14
C TYR A 112 2.92 -30.77 1.28
N ASN A 113 3.36 -31.75 0.48
CA ASN A 113 2.89 -33.12 0.58
C ASN A 113 3.89 -33.98 1.38
N LYS A 114 3.57 -34.19 2.67
CA LYS A 114 4.39 -34.98 3.60
C LYS A 114 4.53 -36.45 3.19
N GLU A 115 3.53 -37.04 2.54
CA GLU A 115 3.50 -38.47 2.23
C GLU A 115 4.42 -38.81 1.07
N LYS A 116 4.36 -38.04 -0.02
CA LYS A 116 5.30 -38.15 -1.15
C LYS A 116 6.77 -38.01 -0.73
N MET A 117 7.02 -37.22 0.32
CA MET A 117 8.38 -36.99 0.82
C MET A 117 8.88 -38.06 1.78
N LYS A 118 8.00 -38.80 2.47
CA LYS A 118 8.44 -39.92 3.34
C LYS A 118 9.23 -40.97 2.54
N GLU A 119 8.88 -41.16 1.27
CA GLU A 119 9.60 -42.04 0.34
C GLU A 119 11.02 -41.55 0.02
N MET A 120 11.26 -40.23 0.06
CA MET A 120 12.53 -39.58 -0.27
C MET A 120 13.40 -39.24 0.96
N THR A 121 12.81 -39.23 2.16
CA THR A 121 13.46 -38.79 3.43
C THR A 121 13.97 -39.96 4.30
N SER A 122 14.15 -41.16 3.74
CA SER A 122 14.60 -42.34 4.49
C SER A 122 16.05 -42.25 5.01
N VAL A 123 16.82 -41.24 4.59
CA VAL A 123 18.20 -41.03 5.00
C VAL A 123 18.27 -40.16 6.26
N LYS A 124 18.48 -40.78 7.43
CA LYS A 124 18.85 -40.08 8.66
C LYS A 124 20.29 -39.57 8.53
N SER A 125 20.48 -38.30 8.19
CA SER A 125 21.80 -37.66 8.23
C SER A 125 22.08 -37.04 9.59
N LYS A 126 23.22 -37.41 10.20
CA LYS A 126 23.72 -36.86 11.45
C LYS A 126 24.41 -35.50 11.20
N VAL A 127 24.65 -34.76 12.28
CA VAL A 127 25.18 -33.37 12.25
C VAL A 127 26.63 -33.28 11.76
N ASP A 128 27.39 -34.37 11.90
CA ASP A 128 28.79 -34.52 11.51
C ASP A 128 28.97 -34.93 10.04
N LEU A 129 27.90 -35.29 9.32
CA LEU A 129 28.00 -35.72 7.93
C LEU A 129 27.92 -34.55 6.94
N PRO A 130 28.62 -34.65 5.79
CA PRO A 130 28.51 -33.67 4.72
C PRO A 130 27.11 -33.65 4.10
N PHE A 131 26.69 -32.47 3.67
CA PHE A 131 25.42 -32.28 2.98
C PHE A 131 25.54 -31.23 1.88
N ASP A 132 24.60 -31.26 0.95
CA ASP A 132 24.51 -30.30 -0.15
C ASP A 132 23.36 -29.32 0.08
N PHE A 133 23.66 -28.03 -0.09
CA PHE A 133 22.70 -26.94 -0.07
C PHE A 133 22.47 -26.42 -1.49
N TYR A 134 21.20 -26.35 -1.89
CA TYR A 134 20.78 -25.89 -3.21
C TYR A 134 19.92 -24.63 -3.08
N ILE A 135 20.03 -23.76 -4.06
CA ILE A 135 19.10 -22.65 -4.28
C ILE A 135 18.46 -22.93 -5.63
N ASP A 136 17.14 -23.11 -5.64
CA ASP A 136 16.42 -23.54 -6.84
C ASP A 136 15.70 -22.37 -7.53
N SER A 137 15.14 -21.44 -6.76
CA SER A 137 14.42 -20.27 -7.31
C SER A 137 14.23 -19.16 -6.29
N VAL A 138 14.16 -17.92 -6.76
CA VAL A 138 13.52 -16.79 -6.04
C VAL A 138 12.18 -16.57 -6.72
N ARG A 139 11.09 -16.48 -5.97
CA ARG A 139 9.73 -16.38 -6.52
C ARG A 139 9.09 -15.05 -6.18
N PHE A 140 8.41 -14.47 -7.16
CA PHE A 140 7.64 -13.22 -7.10
C PHE A 140 8.49 -11.98 -6.88
N VAL A 141 9.44 -11.76 -7.80
CA VAL A 141 10.20 -10.52 -7.88
C VAL A 141 9.24 -9.32 -8.08
N PRO A 142 9.41 -8.19 -7.36
CA PRO A 142 8.52 -7.02 -7.47
C PRO A 142 8.56 -6.39 -8.87
N ASP A 143 7.56 -5.56 -9.21
CA ASP A 143 7.41 -4.97 -10.56
C ASP A 143 8.61 -4.11 -10.98
N ASN A 144 9.18 -3.38 -10.01
CA ASN A 144 10.35 -2.54 -10.22
C ASN A 144 11.68 -3.24 -9.97
N GLY A 145 11.66 -4.54 -9.64
CA GLY A 145 12.85 -5.40 -9.70
C GLY A 145 13.11 -5.85 -11.13
N THR A 146 14.38 -6.07 -11.48
CA THR A 146 14.75 -6.52 -12.83
C THR A 146 15.46 -7.87 -12.79
N VAL A 147 16.79 -7.88 -12.78
CA VAL A 147 17.61 -9.07 -12.57
C VAL A 147 17.88 -9.27 -11.08
N VAL A 148 18.03 -10.53 -10.66
CA VAL A 148 18.24 -10.91 -9.26
C VAL A 148 19.64 -11.51 -9.08
N LYS A 149 20.25 -11.27 -7.93
CA LYS A 149 21.44 -11.97 -7.43
C LYS A 149 21.15 -12.49 -6.03
N VAL A 150 21.52 -13.73 -5.72
CA VAL A 150 21.47 -14.24 -4.33
C VAL A 150 22.88 -14.44 -3.82
N THR A 151 23.13 -13.98 -2.60
CA THR A 151 24.35 -14.28 -1.85
C THR A 151 23.99 -15.06 -0.60
N GLY A 152 24.89 -15.92 -0.14
CA GLY A 152 24.71 -16.55 1.16
C GLY A 152 26.00 -16.76 1.93
N LYS A 153 25.84 -16.91 3.23
CA LYS A 153 26.91 -17.13 4.20
C LYS A 153 26.49 -18.22 5.18
N VAL A 154 27.32 -19.24 5.33
CA VAL A 154 27.16 -20.30 6.33
C VAL A 154 27.87 -19.85 7.61
N LEU A 155 27.10 -19.76 8.70
CA LEU A 155 27.51 -19.30 10.02
C LEU A 155 27.52 -20.48 10.99
N ASN A 156 28.70 -21.05 11.25
CA ASN A 156 28.91 -22.19 12.16
C ASN A 156 29.75 -21.73 13.38
N MET A 157 29.12 -21.11 14.38
CA MET A 157 29.80 -20.13 15.23
C MET A 157 30.28 -20.59 16.63
N TYR A 158 30.17 -21.88 16.98
CA TYR A 158 30.48 -22.33 18.36
C TYR A 158 31.81 -23.09 18.56
N LEU A 159 32.66 -23.20 17.52
CA LEU A 159 33.88 -24.03 17.61
C LEU A 159 35.18 -23.25 17.79
N GLY A 160 35.13 -21.97 18.20
CA GLY A 160 36.34 -21.13 18.30
C GLY A 160 37.08 -20.93 16.96
N GLN A 161 36.53 -21.46 15.86
CA GLN A 161 37.04 -21.34 14.50
C GLN A 161 36.52 -20.04 13.89
N LYS A 162 37.20 -18.93 14.17
CA LYS A 162 36.86 -17.60 13.63
C LYS A 162 36.93 -17.49 12.09
N GLU A 163 37.47 -18.49 11.39
CA GLU A 163 37.93 -18.30 10.00
C GLU A 163 37.24 -19.13 8.90
N LYS A 164 36.31 -20.06 9.18
CA LYS A 164 35.69 -20.90 8.12
C LYS A 164 34.22 -20.57 7.82
N SER A 165 33.85 -19.30 7.61
CA SER A 165 32.52 -18.99 7.06
C SER A 165 32.49 -19.23 5.55
N ILE A 166 31.70 -20.20 5.08
CA ILE A 166 31.52 -20.45 3.64
C ILE A 166 30.64 -19.33 3.08
N LYS A 167 31.16 -18.59 2.10
CA LYS A 167 30.41 -17.57 1.35
C LYS A 167 30.19 -18.02 -0.08
N PHE A 168 29.04 -17.68 -0.63
CA PHE A 168 28.72 -17.96 -2.03
C PHE A 168 27.85 -16.86 -2.61
N GLN A 169 27.90 -16.72 -3.93
CA GLN A 169 27.03 -15.85 -4.70
C GLN A 169 26.66 -16.55 -6.00
N MET A 170 25.50 -16.24 -6.54
CA MET A 170 24.99 -16.95 -7.69
C MET A 170 24.06 -16.04 -8.54
N TYR A 171 23.89 -16.38 -9.82
CA TYR A 171 23.05 -15.65 -10.79
C TYR A 171 22.03 -16.57 -11.48
N PRO A 172 20.88 -16.03 -11.92
CA PRO A 172 19.79 -16.80 -12.50
C PRO A 172 20.09 -17.34 -13.88
N GLU A 173 19.39 -18.42 -14.23
CA GLU A 173 19.35 -18.93 -15.60
C GLU A 173 18.64 -17.92 -16.50
N LEU A 174 19.29 -17.55 -17.61
CA LEU A 174 18.81 -16.50 -18.51
C LEU A 174 17.44 -16.79 -19.13
N ASP A 175 17.16 -18.06 -19.41
CA ASP A 175 15.94 -18.47 -20.09
C ASP A 175 14.80 -18.83 -19.12
N SER A 176 15.05 -18.70 -17.81
CA SER A 176 14.01 -18.81 -16.79
C SER A 176 13.18 -17.52 -16.71
N PHE A 177 11.96 -17.61 -16.17
CA PHE A 177 11.07 -16.46 -16.05
C PHE A 177 11.60 -15.45 -15.03
N TRP A 178 11.63 -14.16 -15.38
CA TRP A 178 12.23 -13.12 -14.53
C TRP A 178 11.49 -12.90 -13.20
N ARG A 179 10.17 -13.19 -13.17
CA ARG A 179 9.34 -13.05 -11.96
C ARG A 179 9.63 -14.16 -10.94
N TYR A 180 10.08 -15.31 -11.40
CA TYR A 180 10.44 -16.45 -10.55
C TYR A 180 11.69 -17.16 -11.08
N PRO A 181 12.84 -16.47 -11.13
CA PRO A 181 14.05 -16.97 -11.76
C PRO A 181 14.47 -18.32 -11.16
N LYS A 182 14.91 -19.22 -12.03
CA LYS A 182 15.48 -20.51 -11.65
C LYS A 182 16.99 -20.41 -11.51
N PHE A 183 17.53 -21.27 -10.66
CA PHE A 183 18.92 -21.29 -10.27
C PHE A 183 19.48 -22.71 -10.35
N ASN A 184 20.69 -22.84 -10.89
CA ASN A 184 21.45 -24.09 -10.91
C ASN A 184 22.64 -23.96 -9.96
N PHE A 185 22.35 -23.97 -8.66
CA PHE A 185 23.34 -23.77 -7.60
C PHE A 185 23.40 -24.96 -6.65
N LYS A 186 24.63 -25.38 -6.31
CA LYS A 186 24.93 -26.42 -5.32
C LYS A 186 26.15 -26.01 -4.52
N GLN A 187 26.05 -26.07 -3.20
CA GLN A 187 27.15 -25.87 -2.27
C GLN A 187 27.27 -27.08 -1.35
N ALA A 188 28.37 -27.82 -1.46
CA ALA A 188 28.71 -28.85 -0.49
C ALA A 188 29.17 -28.19 0.82
N ILE A 189 28.65 -28.66 1.94
CA ILE A 189 28.94 -28.16 3.29
C ILE A 189 29.48 -29.32 4.13
N ASN A 190 30.53 -29.02 4.91
CA ASN A 190 31.19 -29.95 5.83
C ASN A 190 31.78 -31.22 5.17
N LEU A 191 32.43 -31.08 4.01
CA LEU A 191 33.15 -32.18 3.35
C LEU A 191 34.22 -32.83 4.25
N GLU A 192 34.79 -32.06 5.17
CA GLU A 192 35.78 -32.52 6.15
C GLU A 192 35.17 -33.40 7.25
N SER A 193 33.83 -33.51 7.32
CA SER A 193 33.10 -34.28 8.35
C SER A 193 33.47 -33.90 9.78
N ILE A 194 33.69 -32.61 10.00
CA ILE A 194 33.99 -32.04 11.33
C ILE A 194 32.68 -31.91 12.09
N PRO A 195 32.66 -32.04 13.44
CA PRO A 195 31.48 -31.72 14.23
C PRO A 195 30.93 -30.34 13.84
N MET A 196 29.65 -30.25 13.46
CA MET A 196 28.98 -28.97 13.22
C MET A 196 28.12 -28.60 14.41
N ASN A 197 27.92 -27.29 14.61
CA ASN A 197 26.89 -26.83 15.50
C ASN A 197 25.49 -27.16 14.91
N PRO A 198 24.59 -27.84 15.65
CA PRO A 198 23.19 -27.98 15.25
C PRO A 198 22.48 -26.65 14.97
N ASP A 199 22.92 -25.55 15.61
CA ASP A 199 22.37 -24.21 15.41
C ASP A 199 23.09 -23.42 14.30
N VAL A 200 23.81 -24.10 13.40
CA VAL A 200 24.35 -23.45 12.19
C VAL A 200 23.23 -22.73 11.43
N VAL A 201 23.53 -21.54 10.94
CA VAL A 201 22.59 -20.72 10.17
C VAL A 201 23.16 -20.44 8.80
N ILE A 202 22.33 -20.58 7.77
CA ILE A 202 22.62 -20.10 6.43
C ILE A 202 21.85 -18.79 6.24
N MET A 203 22.58 -17.68 6.18
CA MET A 203 22.02 -16.38 5.85
C MET A 203 21.98 -16.23 4.34
N LEU A 204 20.83 -15.86 3.78
CA LEU A 204 20.64 -15.59 2.37
C LEU A 204 20.18 -14.15 2.19
N ARG A 205 20.73 -13.46 1.19
CA ARG A 205 20.36 -12.09 0.83
C ARG A 205 20.07 -11.99 -0.65
N VAL A 206 18.92 -11.41 -0.99
CA VAL A 206 18.43 -11.28 -2.36
C VAL A 206 18.60 -9.83 -2.80
N TYR A 207 19.32 -9.62 -3.89
CA TYR A 207 19.58 -8.32 -4.49
C TYR A 207 18.85 -8.20 -5.82
N THR A 208 18.53 -6.98 -6.21
CA THR A 208 18.07 -6.66 -7.56
C THR A 208 18.64 -5.33 -8.03
N VAL A 209 18.46 -5.03 -9.32
CA VAL A 209 18.64 -3.68 -9.85
C VAL A 209 17.26 -3.03 -9.97
N GLU A 210 17.06 -1.89 -9.31
CA GLU A 210 15.79 -1.16 -9.35
C GLU A 210 15.61 -0.48 -10.72
N HIS A 211 14.42 -0.64 -11.28
CA HIS A 211 14.14 -0.31 -12.68
C HIS A 211 14.36 1.17 -13.04
N HIS A 212 14.14 2.10 -12.12
CA HIS A 212 14.18 3.54 -12.37
C HIS A 212 15.49 4.22 -11.97
N SER A 213 16.02 3.94 -10.79
CA SER A 213 17.32 4.44 -10.33
C SER A 213 18.48 3.73 -11.01
N LYS A 214 18.23 2.52 -11.56
CA LYS A 214 19.28 1.62 -12.07
C LYS A 214 20.33 1.27 -11.01
N SER A 215 20.03 1.52 -9.74
CA SER A 215 20.91 1.18 -8.63
C SER A 215 20.62 -0.23 -8.15
N VAL A 216 21.66 -0.90 -7.66
CA VAL A 216 21.49 -2.15 -6.95
C VAL A 216 20.90 -1.87 -5.59
N CYS A 217 19.93 -2.68 -5.21
CA CYS A 217 19.30 -2.62 -3.91
C CYS A 217 19.05 -4.03 -3.38
N VAL A 218 18.75 -4.11 -2.09
CA VAL A 218 18.46 -5.37 -1.40
C VAL A 218 16.96 -5.56 -1.33
N LEU A 219 16.46 -6.62 -1.97
CA LEU A 219 15.05 -7.00 -1.87
C LEU A 219 14.71 -7.49 -0.46
N GLY A 220 15.64 -8.22 0.17
CA GLY A 220 15.55 -8.62 1.57
C GLY A 220 16.46 -9.81 1.89
N SER A 221 16.34 -10.30 3.12
CA SER A 221 17.16 -11.39 3.66
C SER A 221 16.31 -12.48 4.32
N CYS A 222 16.88 -13.66 4.50
CA CYS A 222 16.30 -14.69 5.37
C CYS A 222 17.39 -15.56 6.01
N LEU A 223 17.04 -16.19 7.13
CA LEU A 223 17.89 -17.14 7.83
C LEU A 223 17.30 -18.54 7.70
N PHE A 224 18.17 -19.53 7.47
CA PHE A 224 17.78 -20.92 7.35
C PHE A 224 18.65 -21.81 8.23
N GLY A 225 18.03 -22.50 9.19
CA GLY A 225 18.67 -23.56 9.96
C GLY A 225 18.53 -24.90 9.25
N PRO A 226 19.63 -25.54 8.78
CA PRO A 226 19.58 -26.79 8.05
C PRO A 226 19.34 -28.00 8.96
N PHE A 227 19.52 -27.89 10.28
CA PHE A 227 19.22 -28.95 11.23
C PHE A 227 17.95 -28.66 12.03
N SER A 228 17.29 -29.72 12.52
CA SER A 228 16.21 -29.61 13.49
C SER A 228 16.77 -29.82 14.89
N ASN A 229 16.80 -28.77 15.70
CA ASN A 229 17.21 -28.85 17.11
C ASN A 229 15.96 -28.82 18.00
N LYS A 230 15.46 -30.00 18.39
CA LYS A 230 14.29 -30.14 19.28
C LYS A 230 14.75 -30.72 20.62
N HIS A 231 14.36 -30.09 21.72
CA HIS A 231 14.74 -30.52 23.07
C HIS A 231 14.47 -32.02 23.29
N GLY A 232 15.47 -32.75 23.78
CA GLY A 232 15.40 -34.20 24.04
C GLY A 232 15.46 -35.10 22.79
N LYS A 233 15.72 -34.57 21.59
CA LYS A 233 15.92 -35.35 20.36
C LYS A 233 17.28 -35.06 19.74
N GLN A 234 17.89 -36.08 19.14
CA GLN A 234 19.11 -35.89 18.36
C GLN A 234 18.83 -34.96 17.18
N ALA A 235 19.70 -33.96 16.99
CA ALA A 235 19.59 -33.07 15.86
C ALA A 235 19.77 -33.82 14.53
N THR A 236 18.88 -33.56 13.58
CA THR A 236 18.86 -34.22 12.27
C THR A 236 18.78 -33.20 11.16
N LEU A 237 19.39 -33.50 10.03
CA LEU A 237 19.33 -32.66 8.84
C LEU A 237 17.88 -32.53 8.35
N ARG A 238 17.45 -31.31 8.04
CA ARG A 238 16.13 -31.00 7.48
C ARG A 238 16.11 -31.27 5.98
N VAL A 239 16.28 -32.53 5.61
CA VAL A 239 16.30 -32.99 4.22
C VAL A 239 15.00 -32.61 3.48
N GLY A 240 15.15 -32.26 2.21
CA GLY A 240 14.08 -31.89 1.28
C GLY A 240 14.07 -30.41 0.90
N GLY A 241 13.01 -30.00 0.20
CA GLY A 241 12.79 -28.61 -0.21
C GLY A 241 12.13 -27.78 0.88
N HIS A 242 12.48 -26.50 0.95
CA HIS A 242 11.90 -25.49 1.84
C HIS A 242 11.58 -24.23 1.02
N GLN A 243 10.39 -23.68 1.23
CA GLN A 243 10.03 -22.36 0.72
C GLN A 243 10.08 -21.37 1.88
N ILE A 244 11.01 -20.42 1.80
CA ILE A 244 11.31 -19.49 2.89
C ILE A 244 10.87 -18.10 2.48
N ARG A 245 10.16 -17.39 3.36
CA ARG A 245 9.77 -16.01 3.11
C ARG A 245 10.95 -15.08 3.32
N VAL A 246 11.08 -14.11 2.42
CA VAL A 246 12.10 -13.07 2.51
C VAL A 246 11.59 -11.94 3.39
N ARG A 247 12.47 -11.37 4.20
CA ARG A 247 12.16 -10.34 5.20
C ARG A 247 13.00 -9.10 4.99
N HIS A 248 12.49 -7.97 5.45
CA HIS A 248 13.16 -6.69 5.41
C HIS A 248 14.39 -6.67 6.33
N GLY A 249 15.45 -5.98 5.90
CA GLY A 249 16.67 -5.77 6.67
C GLY A 249 17.53 -7.02 6.88
N ILE A 250 18.29 -6.98 7.97
CA ILE A 250 19.18 -8.04 8.47
C ILE A 250 18.82 -8.35 9.94
N PRO A 251 19.33 -9.44 10.53
CA PRO A 251 19.20 -9.64 11.98
C PRO A 251 19.78 -8.45 12.75
N ASP A 252 19.19 -8.11 13.90
CA ASP A 252 19.60 -6.97 14.74
C ASP A 252 21.14 -7.01 14.97
N PRO A 253 21.88 -5.91 14.70
CA PRO A 253 23.32 -5.85 14.94
C PRO A 253 23.69 -6.00 16.43
N ASP A 254 22.77 -5.78 17.36
CA ASP A 254 22.98 -5.98 18.80
C ASP A 254 22.99 -7.47 19.18
N PHE A 255 22.57 -8.38 18.27
CA PHE A 255 22.82 -9.80 18.46
C PHE A 255 24.30 -10.07 18.26
N ASP A 256 24.92 -10.59 19.33
CA ASP A 256 26.20 -11.26 19.20
C ASP A 256 26.07 -12.34 18.12
N VAL A 257 26.85 -12.18 17.04
CA VAL A 257 26.82 -13.06 15.88
C VAL A 257 27.06 -14.51 16.32
N GLU A 258 27.80 -14.72 17.43
CA GLU A 258 28.06 -16.03 18.05
C GLU A 258 26.80 -16.78 18.48
N HIS A 259 25.70 -16.06 18.74
CA HIS A 259 24.43 -16.62 19.20
C HIS A 259 23.32 -16.56 18.14
N MET A 260 23.64 -16.33 16.86
CA MET A 260 22.63 -16.17 15.81
C MET A 260 21.80 -17.44 15.57
N LEU A 261 20.48 -17.34 15.67
CA LEU A 261 19.52 -18.42 15.40
C LEU A 261 18.70 -18.14 14.14
N ALA A 262 18.19 -19.19 13.52
CA ALA A 262 17.34 -19.07 12.33
C ALA A 262 16.06 -18.24 12.56
N SER A 263 15.60 -18.14 13.81
CA SER A 263 14.42 -17.36 14.20
C SER A 263 14.71 -15.88 14.48
N HIS A 264 15.97 -15.42 14.46
CA HIS A 264 16.31 -14.02 14.78
C HIS A 264 15.83 -12.99 13.75
N MET A 265 15.27 -13.44 12.63
CA MET A 265 14.58 -12.55 11.69
C MET A 265 13.06 -12.69 11.78
N ASP A 266 12.50 -13.53 12.66
CA ASP A 266 11.06 -13.82 12.62
C ASP A 266 10.16 -12.63 12.92
N ASP A 267 10.69 -11.65 13.66
CA ASP A 267 10.01 -10.39 13.98
C ASP A 267 10.23 -9.30 12.90
N ASN A 268 11.14 -9.51 11.94
CA ASN A 268 11.34 -8.56 10.85
C ASN A 268 10.13 -8.56 9.90
N PRO A 269 9.74 -7.39 9.35
CA PRO A 269 8.66 -7.29 8.38
C PRO A 269 8.85 -8.22 7.19
N LEU A 270 7.78 -8.91 6.77
CA LEU A 270 7.78 -9.78 5.60
C LEU A 270 7.72 -8.96 4.32
N ILE A 271 8.46 -9.40 3.29
CA ILE A 271 8.33 -8.83 1.95
C ILE A 271 7.17 -9.56 1.23
N PRO A 272 6.08 -8.87 0.86
CA PRO A 272 4.87 -9.53 0.38
C PRO A 272 5.08 -10.38 -0.88
N GLY A 273 4.80 -11.68 -0.78
CA GLY A 273 4.87 -12.64 -1.87
C GLY A 273 6.27 -13.15 -2.19
N LEU A 274 7.33 -12.46 -1.75
CA LEU A 274 8.70 -12.81 -2.09
C LEU A 274 9.18 -14.02 -1.27
N THR A 275 9.54 -15.11 -1.96
CA THR A 275 10.06 -16.33 -1.33
C THR A 275 11.29 -16.86 -2.04
N ILE A 276 12.13 -17.61 -1.31
CA ILE A 276 13.24 -18.37 -1.88
C ILE A 276 13.00 -19.87 -1.70
N LEU A 277 13.24 -20.63 -2.76
CA LEU A 277 13.21 -22.09 -2.77
C LEU A 277 14.62 -22.62 -2.56
N VAL A 278 14.80 -23.41 -1.52
CA VAL A 278 16.07 -24.06 -1.20
C VAL A 278 15.86 -25.55 -0.96
N ARG A 279 16.88 -26.37 -1.23
CA ARG A 279 16.90 -27.79 -0.86
C ARG A 279 18.12 -28.12 -0.04
N VAL A 280 17.92 -29.03 0.90
CA VAL A 280 18.99 -29.65 1.67
C VAL A 280 18.94 -31.14 1.39
N LEU A 281 20.03 -31.71 0.90
CA LEU A 281 20.13 -33.14 0.58
C LEU A 281 21.41 -33.72 1.19
N PRO A 282 21.45 -35.04 1.49
CA PRO A 282 22.72 -35.71 1.75
C PRO A 282 23.71 -35.45 0.61
N HIS A 283 25.00 -35.36 0.95
CA HIS A 283 26.03 -35.06 -0.06
C HIS A 283 26.06 -36.13 -1.17
N SER A 284 26.06 -35.67 -2.42
CA SER A 284 26.28 -36.49 -3.62
C SER A 284 27.39 -35.88 -4.47
N LYS A 285 28.06 -36.68 -5.31
CA LYS A 285 28.98 -36.15 -6.31
C LYS A 285 28.22 -35.37 -7.38
N ASP A 286 27.14 -35.95 -7.88
CA ASP A 286 26.36 -35.39 -8.97
C ASP A 286 25.44 -34.26 -8.50
N HIS A 287 25.11 -33.35 -9.42
CA HIS A 287 24.09 -32.33 -9.17
C HIS A 287 22.69 -32.98 -9.25
N VAL A 288 21.86 -32.74 -8.24
CA VAL A 288 20.46 -33.20 -8.24
C VAL A 288 19.55 -32.08 -8.73
N PRO A 289 18.96 -32.17 -9.94
CA PRO A 289 18.12 -31.10 -10.49
C PRO A 289 16.90 -30.85 -9.60
N ALA A 290 16.41 -29.62 -9.61
CA ALA A 290 15.21 -29.23 -8.87
C ALA A 290 13.98 -29.95 -9.44
N SER A 291 13.13 -30.49 -8.56
CA SER A 291 11.81 -30.95 -8.97
C SER A 291 10.93 -29.74 -9.30
N GLU A 292 9.99 -29.91 -10.23
CA GLU A 292 9.02 -28.86 -10.54
C GLU A 292 8.23 -28.47 -9.28
N TYR A 293 7.90 -27.19 -9.18
CA TYR A 293 7.28 -26.62 -7.97
C TYR A 293 5.94 -27.28 -7.65
N GLU A 294 5.20 -27.63 -8.70
CA GLU A 294 3.88 -28.27 -8.68
C GLU A 294 3.89 -29.69 -8.10
N THR A 295 5.07 -30.26 -7.84
CA THR A 295 5.18 -31.59 -7.25
C THR A 295 4.97 -31.60 -5.73
N ASN A 296 4.69 -30.44 -5.12
CA ASN A 296 4.43 -30.27 -3.68
C ASN A 296 5.65 -30.64 -2.80
N CYS A 297 6.86 -30.51 -3.35
CA CYS A 297 8.10 -30.97 -2.74
C CYS A 297 8.74 -29.97 -1.75
N TYR A 298 8.29 -28.71 -1.72
CA TYR A 298 8.79 -27.69 -0.80
C TYR A 298 7.90 -27.57 0.43
N ARG A 299 8.50 -27.54 1.62
CA ARG A 299 7.82 -27.18 2.86
C ARG A 299 7.40 -25.72 2.78
N SER A 300 6.11 -25.50 2.53
CA SER A 300 5.55 -24.23 2.13
C SER A 300 4.50 -23.70 3.12
N GLU A 301 4.26 -24.39 4.23
CA GLU A 301 3.20 -24.03 5.18
C GLU A 301 3.34 -22.60 5.73
N LEU A 302 4.57 -22.18 6.06
CA LEU A 302 4.86 -20.83 6.53
C LEU A 302 4.84 -19.78 5.42
N ALA A 303 4.86 -20.21 4.16
CA ALA A 303 4.80 -19.38 2.96
C ALA A 303 3.40 -19.33 2.34
N LYS A 304 2.37 -19.76 3.09
CA LYS A 304 0.97 -19.68 2.62
C LYS A 304 0.59 -18.21 2.39
N PRO A 305 0.05 -17.87 1.20
CA PRO A 305 -0.34 -16.51 0.86
C PRO A 305 -1.43 -15.95 1.77
N ASN A 306 -1.28 -14.69 2.17
CA ASN A 306 -2.34 -13.90 2.80
C ASN A 306 -3.24 -13.21 1.75
N GLU A 307 -4.18 -12.36 2.19
CA GLU A 307 -5.11 -11.72 1.27
C GLU A 307 -4.41 -10.77 0.30
N SER A 308 -3.51 -9.92 0.79
CA SER A 308 -2.75 -8.99 -0.06
C SER A 308 -1.86 -9.71 -1.08
N GLU A 309 -1.22 -10.83 -0.68
CA GLU A 309 -0.41 -11.64 -1.58
C GLU A 309 -1.25 -12.30 -2.67
N ASN A 310 -2.46 -12.78 -2.36
CA ASN A 310 -3.37 -13.31 -3.38
C ASN A 310 -3.77 -12.25 -4.40
N ARG A 311 -4.03 -11.00 -3.96
CA ARG A 311 -4.28 -9.85 -4.85
C ARG A 311 -3.06 -9.57 -5.72
N LEU A 312 -1.88 -9.55 -5.12
CA LEU A 312 -0.61 -9.34 -5.81
C LEU A 312 -0.33 -10.40 -6.89
N TYR A 313 -0.55 -11.68 -6.59
CA TYR A 313 -0.32 -12.75 -7.56
C TYR A 313 -1.29 -12.68 -8.73
N LYS A 314 -2.54 -12.25 -8.49
CA LYS A 314 -3.49 -12.00 -9.56
C LYS A 314 -3.04 -10.86 -10.47
N HIS A 315 -2.53 -9.76 -9.88
CA HIS A 315 -1.92 -8.67 -10.65
C HIS A 315 -0.75 -9.17 -11.51
N TYR A 316 0.10 -10.04 -10.98
CA TYR A 316 1.19 -10.63 -11.76
C TYR A 316 0.72 -11.56 -12.86
N GLN A 317 -0.38 -12.30 -12.66
CA GLN A 317 -0.99 -13.15 -13.69
C GLN A 317 -1.57 -12.33 -14.84
N ASP A 318 -2.09 -11.14 -14.54
CA ASP A 318 -2.71 -10.23 -15.51
C ASP A 318 -1.68 -9.30 -16.19
N SER A 319 -0.41 -9.36 -15.80
CA SER A 319 0.67 -8.52 -16.34
C SER A 319 1.14 -8.99 -17.71
N ASP A 320 1.35 -8.04 -18.63
CA ASP A 320 1.85 -8.32 -19.99
C ASP A 320 3.27 -8.93 -19.99
N ASP A 321 4.05 -8.68 -18.93
CA ASP A 321 5.44 -9.13 -18.80
C ASP A 321 5.61 -10.49 -18.13
N ILE A 322 4.52 -11.21 -17.84
CA ILE A 322 4.57 -12.51 -17.14
C ILE A 322 5.34 -13.59 -17.91
N THR A 323 5.41 -13.47 -19.24
CA THR A 323 6.10 -14.42 -20.12
C THR A 323 7.56 -14.09 -20.37
N MET A 324 8.03 -12.93 -19.90
CA MET A 324 9.41 -12.50 -20.11
C MET A 324 10.38 -13.40 -19.35
N THR A 325 11.56 -13.58 -19.94
CA THR A 325 12.68 -14.28 -19.32
C THR A 325 13.61 -13.30 -18.61
N VAL A 326 14.52 -13.83 -17.79
CA VAL A 326 15.63 -13.06 -17.20
C VAL A 326 16.45 -12.37 -18.30
N ARG A 327 16.67 -13.04 -19.43
CA ARG A 327 17.33 -12.49 -20.62
C ARG A 327 16.61 -11.24 -21.12
N ASP A 328 15.30 -11.32 -21.30
CA ASP A 328 14.51 -10.21 -21.83
C ASP A 328 14.59 -8.99 -20.91
N LYS A 329 14.44 -9.18 -19.59
CA LYS A 329 14.57 -8.08 -18.60
C LYS A 329 16.01 -7.55 -18.52
N ALA A 330 17.03 -8.41 -18.63
CA ALA A 330 18.42 -7.97 -18.64
C ALA A 330 18.75 -7.11 -19.87
N LEU A 331 18.27 -7.50 -21.06
CA LEU A 331 18.41 -6.74 -22.29
C LEU A 331 17.71 -5.38 -22.21
N LEU A 332 16.49 -5.33 -21.66
CA LEU A 332 15.80 -4.07 -21.39
C LEU A 332 16.55 -3.18 -20.38
N LEU A 333 17.13 -3.77 -19.34
CA LEU A 333 17.89 -3.04 -18.33
C LEU A 333 19.14 -2.37 -18.93
N ILE A 334 19.86 -3.09 -19.79
CA ILE A 334 21.10 -2.63 -20.43
C ILE A 334 20.82 -1.74 -21.65
N GLY A 335 19.61 -1.78 -22.20
CA GLY A 335 19.22 -1.04 -23.40
C GLY A 335 19.77 -1.64 -24.70
N GLN A 336 19.93 -2.98 -24.75
CA GLN A 336 20.41 -3.71 -25.91
C GLN A 336 19.30 -4.58 -26.52
N ALA A 337 19.28 -4.71 -27.85
CA ALA A 337 18.30 -5.55 -28.55
C ALA A 337 18.65 -7.04 -28.49
N SER A 338 19.94 -7.37 -28.44
CA SER A 338 20.43 -8.74 -28.31
C SER A 338 21.85 -8.77 -27.75
N ALA A 339 22.19 -9.86 -27.07
CA ALA A 339 23.52 -10.17 -26.60
C ALA A 339 23.68 -11.69 -26.54
N ASN A 340 24.89 -12.20 -26.80
CA ASN A 340 25.17 -13.62 -26.58
C ASN A 340 25.23 -13.94 -25.08
N ASP A 341 25.03 -15.20 -24.72
CA ASP A 341 24.88 -15.63 -23.32
C ASP A 341 26.08 -15.29 -22.43
N PRO A 342 27.34 -15.53 -22.84
CA PRO A 342 28.51 -15.19 -22.01
C PRO A 342 28.60 -13.69 -21.75
N THR A 343 28.39 -12.87 -22.78
CA THR A 343 28.45 -11.41 -22.65
C THR A 343 27.33 -10.90 -21.75
N LEU A 344 26.10 -11.40 -21.94
CA LEU A 344 24.97 -10.98 -21.12
C LEU A 344 25.15 -11.35 -19.65
N LYS A 345 25.67 -12.56 -19.36
CA LYS A 345 26.01 -12.96 -17.99
C LYS A 345 27.06 -12.04 -17.38
N GLN A 346 28.11 -11.70 -18.12
CA GLN A 346 29.14 -10.78 -17.65
C GLN A 346 28.58 -9.38 -17.38
N LEU A 347 27.72 -8.86 -18.27
CA LEU A 347 27.08 -7.56 -18.10
C LEU A 347 26.16 -7.53 -16.87
N ILE A 348 25.39 -8.59 -16.63
CA ILE A 348 24.57 -8.73 -15.41
C ILE A 348 25.47 -8.70 -14.18
N GLN A 349 26.56 -9.48 -14.17
CA GLN A 349 27.50 -9.52 -13.04
C GLN A 349 28.12 -8.15 -12.74
N GLN A 350 28.43 -7.37 -13.78
CA GLN A 350 28.98 -6.02 -13.64
C GLN A 350 27.99 -5.02 -13.04
N GLN A 351 26.68 -5.26 -13.12
CA GLN A 351 25.69 -4.40 -12.45
C GLN A 351 25.79 -4.51 -10.93
N PHE A 352 26.18 -5.67 -10.40
CA PHE A 352 26.17 -5.92 -8.97
C PHE A 352 27.52 -5.54 -8.31
N PRO A 353 27.50 -4.83 -7.18
CA PRO A 353 28.72 -4.43 -6.49
C PRO A 353 29.47 -5.65 -5.96
N LYS A 354 30.78 -5.45 -5.75
CA LYS A 354 31.67 -6.41 -5.09
C LYS A 354 31.24 -6.59 -3.62
N GLU A 355 31.59 -7.73 -3.03
CA GLU A 355 31.32 -8.03 -1.61
C GLU A 355 31.74 -6.88 -0.69
N GLY A 356 30.94 -6.62 0.35
CA GLY A 356 31.23 -5.62 1.37
C GLY A 356 30.80 -4.19 1.04
N SER A 357 30.25 -3.95 -0.14
CA SER A 357 29.67 -2.64 -0.48
C SER A 357 28.39 -2.41 0.31
N ASP A 358 28.21 -1.20 0.82
CA ASP A 358 26.94 -0.78 1.41
C ASP A 358 25.90 -0.64 0.29
N VAL A 359 24.74 -1.26 0.47
CA VAL A 359 23.68 -1.34 -0.54
C VAL A 359 22.37 -1.07 0.16
N GLU A 360 21.67 -0.05 -0.32
CA GLU A 360 20.37 0.36 0.20
C GLU A 360 19.32 -0.73 0.00
N ASP A 361 18.31 -0.72 0.86
CA ASP A 361 17.15 -1.58 0.69
C ASP A 361 16.29 -1.14 -0.51
N PHE A 362 15.55 -2.10 -1.06
CA PHE A 362 14.64 -1.84 -2.16
C PHE A 362 13.58 -0.80 -1.75
N PRO A 363 13.25 0.18 -2.60
CA PRO A 363 12.22 1.17 -2.29
C PRO A 363 10.83 0.52 -2.33
N TYR A 364 10.39 -0.07 -1.21
CA TYR A 364 9.11 -0.79 -1.13
C TYR A 364 7.88 0.06 -1.45
N GLN A 365 7.99 1.39 -1.41
CA GLN A 365 6.93 2.27 -1.92
C GLN A 365 6.65 2.07 -3.43
N ARG A 366 7.60 1.50 -4.19
CA ARG A 366 7.48 1.18 -5.61
C ARG A 366 7.38 -0.33 -5.87
N TYR A 367 6.82 -1.09 -4.93
CA TYR A 367 6.77 -2.56 -5.02
C TYR A 367 5.94 -3.08 -6.20
N VAL A 368 4.83 -2.40 -6.49
CA VAL A 368 3.85 -2.78 -7.52
C VAL A 368 3.58 -1.58 -8.42
N HIS A 369 3.40 -1.82 -9.71
CA HIS A 369 2.86 -0.82 -10.62
C HIS A 369 1.38 -0.57 -10.31
N TYR A 370 1.02 0.70 -10.26
CA TYR A 370 -0.34 1.10 -9.95
C TYR A 370 -1.33 0.57 -10.99
N SER A 371 -2.46 0.04 -10.51
CA SER A 371 -3.56 -0.42 -11.35
C SER A 371 -4.90 0.12 -10.85
N ASN A 372 -5.52 1.00 -11.64
CA ASN A 372 -6.84 1.56 -11.35
C ASN A 372 -7.99 0.56 -11.56
N LYS A 373 -7.76 -0.53 -12.30
CA LYS A 373 -8.81 -1.51 -12.65
C LYS A 373 -9.25 -2.33 -11.43
N GLN A 374 -8.30 -2.90 -10.70
CA GLN A 374 -8.60 -3.88 -9.65
C GLN A 374 -8.56 -3.25 -8.26
N HIS A 375 -7.45 -2.60 -7.91
CA HIS A 375 -7.11 -2.32 -6.53
C HIS A 375 -7.04 -0.82 -6.19
N GLY A 376 -6.56 0.02 -7.10
CA GLY A 376 -6.44 1.45 -6.85
C GLY A 376 -5.43 1.79 -5.75
N MET A 377 -5.70 2.88 -5.04
CA MET A 377 -4.89 3.41 -3.95
C MET A 377 -5.74 3.51 -2.68
N MET A 378 -5.12 3.29 -1.54
CA MET A 378 -5.70 3.52 -0.22
C MET A 378 -5.26 4.89 0.28
N VAL A 379 -6.20 5.65 0.86
CA VAL A 379 -5.94 6.96 1.46
C VAL A 379 -6.56 7.01 2.84
N LEU A 380 -5.76 7.40 3.82
CA LEU A 380 -6.18 7.65 5.19
C LEU A 380 -5.70 9.05 5.60
N VAL A 381 -6.60 9.84 6.18
CA VAL A 381 -6.25 11.12 6.79
C VAL A 381 -6.15 10.87 8.29
N ASP A 382 -4.93 10.83 8.81
CA ASP A 382 -4.64 10.32 10.16
C ASP A 382 -4.91 11.39 11.23
N LYS A 383 -4.23 12.53 11.13
CA LYS A 383 -4.29 13.59 12.14
C LYS A 383 -3.81 14.93 11.61
N ALA A 384 -4.11 16.00 12.33
CA ALA A 384 -3.46 17.29 12.15
C ALA A 384 -2.74 17.70 13.43
N ALA A 385 -1.73 18.55 13.30
CA ALA A 385 -0.93 19.04 14.41
C ALA A 385 -0.68 20.54 14.29
N GLY A 386 -0.40 21.18 15.42
CA GLY A 386 0.05 22.58 15.46
C GLY A 386 -0.94 23.61 14.93
N LEU A 387 -2.25 23.31 14.94
CA LEU A 387 -3.26 24.26 14.50
C LEU A 387 -3.20 25.53 15.39
N PRO A 388 -3.38 26.73 14.80
CA PRO A 388 -3.29 27.98 15.54
C PRO A 388 -4.46 28.18 16.51
N LEU A 389 -4.21 28.96 17.58
CA LEU A 389 -5.16 29.19 18.68
C LEU A 389 -6.54 29.68 18.22
N PHE A 390 -6.61 30.51 17.18
CA PHE A 390 -7.90 31.03 16.69
C PHE A 390 -8.83 29.97 16.07
N LEU A 391 -8.31 28.76 15.82
CA LEU A 391 -9.10 27.61 15.38
C LEU A 391 -9.67 26.79 16.54
N GLU A 392 -9.25 27.07 17.77
CA GLU A 392 -9.89 26.52 18.97
C GLU A 392 -11.36 26.94 19.02
N GLY A 393 -12.18 26.09 19.64
CA GLY A 393 -13.62 26.19 19.65
C GLY A 393 -14.29 25.65 18.39
N ARG A 394 -13.58 24.89 17.54
CA ARG A 394 -14.11 24.31 16.29
C ARG A 394 -13.99 22.80 16.26
N TYR A 395 -15.07 22.14 15.84
CA TYR A 395 -15.12 20.72 15.52
C TYR A 395 -14.65 20.56 14.08
N LEU A 396 -13.52 19.88 13.88
CA LEU A 396 -12.80 19.86 12.61
C LEU A 396 -13.04 18.55 11.85
N GLN A 397 -13.26 18.68 10.54
CA GLN A 397 -13.26 17.57 9.59
C GLN A 397 -12.47 17.93 8.34
N CYS A 398 -11.92 16.91 7.69
CA CYS A 398 -11.16 17.03 6.46
C CYS A 398 -11.97 16.51 5.27
N LEU A 399 -12.03 17.30 4.20
CA LEU A 399 -12.44 16.86 2.86
C LEU A 399 -11.19 16.52 2.06
N ALA A 400 -11.09 15.27 1.63
CA ALA A 400 -10.05 14.79 0.73
C ALA A 400 -10.61 14.69 -0.70
N GLN A 401 -9.86 15.19 -1.68
CA GLN A 401 -10.23 15.18 -3.09
C GLN A 401 -9.03 14.75 -3.95
N VAL A 402 -9.17 13.61 -4.63
CA VAL A 402 -8.18 13.15 -5.61
C VAL A 402 -8.55 13.74 -6.96
N SER A 403 -7.69 14.62 -7.46
CA SER A 403 -7.91 15.36 -8.70
C SER A 403 -6.95 14.88 -9.78
N PRO A 404 -7.42 14.72 -11.03
CA PRO A 404 -6.58 14.28 -12.14
C PRO A 404 -5.50 15.31 -12.51
N GLY A 405 -4.38 14.82 -13.01
CA GLY A 405 -3.36 15.64 -13.67
C GLY A 405 -3.82 16.17 -15.04
N GLU A 406 -3.05 17.07 -15.62
CA GLU A 406 -3.40 17.76 -16.86
C GLU A 406 -3.50 16.80 -18.05
N ASP A 407 -2.60 15.82 -18.13
CA ASP A 407 -2.52 14.87 -19.25
C ASP A 407 -3.79 14.01 -19.30
N THR A 408 -4.28 13.60 -18.14
CA THR A 408 -5.52 12.81 -18.01
C THR A 408 -6.78 13.64 -18.27
N LYS A 409 -6.80 14.92 -17.84
CA LYS A 409 -7.92 15.84 -18.15
C LYS A 409 -8.11 16.04 -19.65
N MET A 410 -7.02 16.04 -20.41
CA MET A 410 -7.01 16.23 -21.86
C MET A 410 -7.32 14.93 -22.65
N GLY A 411 -7.36 13.78 -21.97
CA GLY A 411 -7.65 12.46 -22.53
C GLY A 411 -9.13 12.24 -22.89
N ASP A 412 -9.66 11.06 -22.59
CA ASP A 412 -11.04 10.68 -22.95
C ASP A 412 -12.15 11.44 -22.16
N GLY A 413 -11.74 12.37 -21.28
CA GLY A 413 -12.62 13.22 -20.47
C GLY A 413 -13.39 12.47 -19.39
N ARG A 414 -13.03 11.22 -19.06
CA ARG A 414 -13.75 10.40 -18.05
C ARG A 414 -13.23 10.55 -16.63
N SER A 415 -12.07 11.17 -16.43
CA SER A 415 -11.49 11.34 -15.10
C SER A 415 -12.28 12.33 -14.24
N GLN A 416 -12.98 11.81 -13.24
CA GLN A 416 -13.75 12.58 -12.26
C GLN A 416 -12.96 12.77 -10.97
N VAL A 417 -13.19 13.90 -10.29
CA VAL A 417 -12.66 14.15 -8.94
C VAL A 417 -13.31 13.18 -7.96
N ILE A 418 -12.50 12.36 -7.29
CA ILE A 418 -12.96 11.43 -6.26
C ILE A 418 -12.88 12.15 -4.91
N SER A 419 -13.96 12.18 -4.13
CA SER A 419 -13.99 12.91 -2.85
C SER A 419 -14.57 12.10 -1.70
N PHE A 420 -14.00 12.28 -0.52
CA PHE A 420 -14.47 11.69 0.73
C PHE A 420 -14.16 12.62 1.91
N VAL A 421 -14.86 12.42 3.03
CA VAL A 421 -14.77 13.27 4.22
C VAL A 421 -14.49 12.38 5.43
N THR A 422 -13.64 12.83 6.34
CA THR A 422 -13.41 12.19 7.65
C THR A 422 -14.66 12.21 8.51
N ASN A 423 -15.01 11.10 9.17
CA ASN A 423 -16.25 10.95 9.92
C ASN A 423 -16.01 10.77 11.42
N GLU A 424 -14.90 10.16 11.82
CA GLU A 424 -14.64 9.72 13.19
C GLU A 424 -13.54 10.57 13.83
N LEU A 425 -13.87 11.77 14.31
CA LEU A 425 -12.95 12.58 15.09
C LEU A 425 -12.82 12.01 16.51
N GLU A 426 -11.59 11.73 16.95
CA GLU A 426 -11.30 11.24 18.28
C GLU A 426 -11.58 12.32 19.33
N LEU A 427 -12.57 12.07 20.19
CA LEU A 427 -13.02 13.10 21.14
C LEU A 427 -12.00 13.41 22.25
N GLY A 428 -11.06 12.50 22.50
CA GLY A 428 -9.94 12.73 23.41
C GLY A 428 -8.82 13.58 22.81
N SER A 429 -8.79 13.76 21.49
CA SER A 429 -7.75 14.54 20.82
C SER A 429 -7.89 16.04 21.12
N SER A 430 -6.77 16.75 21.10
CA SER A 430 -6.75 18.21 21.28
C SER A 430 -7.43 18.90 20.10
N GLN A 431 -8.21 19.95 20.34
CA GLN A 431 -8.80 20.75 19.25
C GLN A 431 -7.74 21.36 18.32
N ARG A 432 -6.50 21.49 18.80
CA ARG A 432 -5.37 22.02 18.03
C ARG A 432 -4.49 20.93 17.40
N ALA A 433 -4.75 19.68 17.74
CA ALA A 433 -4.13 18.50 17.16
C ALA A 433 -5.16 17.37 17.06
N PRO A 434 -6.15 17.49 16.15
CA PRO A 434 -7.22 16.51 16.01
C PRO A 434 -6.70 15.21 15.40
N ASP A 435 -7.14 14.09 15.96
CA ASP A 435 -6.90 12.75 15.41
C ASP A 435 -8.21 12.18 14.84
N TRP A 436 -8.13 11.50 13.71
CA TRP A 436 -9.27 10.81 13.09
C TRP A 436 -9.05 9.29 13.09
N SER A 437 -10.05 8.53 13.52
CA SER A 437 -10.04 7.05 13.53
C SER A 437 -10.84 6.43 12.38
N ASP A 438 -10.96 7.18 11.28
CA ASP A 438 -11.55 6.71 10.05
C ASP A 438 -10.84 5.47 9.52
N GLN A 439 -11.58 4.62 8.81
CA GLN A 439 -10.97 3.52 8.05
C GLN A 439 -10.40 4.07 6.73
N PRO A 440 -9.32 3.45 6.21
CA PRO A 440 -8.75 3.87 4.93
C PRO A 440 -9.77 3.78 3.79
N THR A 441 -9.76 4.77 2.91
CA THR A 441 -10.67 4.85 1.76
C THR A 441 -9.97 4.39 0.48
N ILE A 442 -10.58 3.44 -0.23
CA ILE A 442 -10.13 3.01 -1.56
C ILE A 442 -10.54 4.07 -2.59
N VAL A 443 -9.57 4.56 -3.36
CA VAL A 443 -9.77 5.45 -4.51
C VAL A 443 -9.12 4.85 -5.75
N LYS A 444 -9.74 5.05 -6.92
CA LYS A 444 -9.27 4.49 -8.20
C LYS A 444 -9.09 5.57 -9.27
N PRO A 445 -8.26 6.61 -9.03
CA PRO A 445 -7.98 7.61 -10.05
C PRO A 445 -7.27 6.99 -11.26
N GLU A 446 -7.36 7.62 -12.42
CA GLU A 446 -6.47 7.27 -13.55
C GLU A 446 -5.03 7.65 -13.21
N TYR A 447 -4.08 6.90 -13.79
CA TYR A 447 -2.66 7.14 -13.55
C TYR A 447 -2.20 8.40 -14.27
N ASP A 448 -1.58 9.30 -13.53
CA ASP A 448 -0.96 10.53 -14.03
C ASP A 448 0.06 11.01 -13.01
N ASP A 449 1.29 11.30 -13.43
CA ASP A 449 2.37 11.78 -12.54
C ASP A 449 1.99 13.08 -11.80
N ARG A 450 0.96 13.78 -12.25
CA ARG A 450 0.43 15.01 -11.68
C ARG A 450 -0.95 14.86 -11.03
N THR A 451 -1.47 13.64 -10.91
CA THR A 451 -2.61 13.41 -10.01
C THR A 451 -2.24 13.80 -8.59
N PHE A 452 -3.09 14.60 -7.96
CA PHE A 452 -2.84 15.13 -6.63
C PHE A 452 -4.02 14.90 -5.69
N LEU A 453 -3.70 14.69 -4.43
CA LEU A 453 -4.64 14.69 -3.32
C LEU A 453 -4.69 16.09 -2.74
N LEU A 454 -5.85 16.75 -2.83
CA LEU A 454 -6.17 17.98 -2.12
C LEU A 454 -6.87 17.63 -0.81
N VAL A 455 -6.34 18.13 0.30
CA VAL A 455 -7.01 18.07 1.60
C VAL A 455 -7.42 19.46 2.03
N SER A 456 -8.65 19.60 2.52
CA SER A 456 -9.21 20.87 2.99
C SER A 456 -9.88 20.68 4.35
N LEU A 457 -9.46 21.48 5.32
CA LEU A 457 -10.00 21.47 6.68
C LEU A 457 -11.20 22.43 6.79
N TYR A 458 -12.29 21.90 7.35
CA TYR A 458 -13.51 22.63 7.66
C TYR A 458 -13.77 22.54 9.16
N GLY A 459 -14.31 23.61 9.73
CA GLY A 459 -14.54 23.70 11.17
C GLY A 459 -15.88 24.31 11.50
N LEU A 460 -16.64 23.61 12.34
CA LEU A 460 -17.93 24.05 12.86
C LEU A 460 -17.80 24.46 14.32
N ARG A 461 -18.59 25.44 14.78
CA ARG A 461 -18.75 25.73 16.21
C ARG A 461 -20.10 25.17 16.68
N PRO A 462 -20.17 23.88 17.05
CA PRO A 462 -21.45 23.24 17.29
C PRO A 462 -22.07 23.67 18.62
N ARG A 463 -23.39 23.85 18.61
CA ARG A 463 -24.24 23.87 19.81
C ARG A 463 -25.30 22.79 19.67
N TYR A 464 -25.55 22.04 20.72
CA TYR A 464 -26.60 21.01 20.72
C TYR A 464 -27.79 21.48 21.54
N ASP A 465 -28.93 21.56 20.87
CA ASP A 465 -30.21 21.83 21.50
C ASP A 465 -30.86 20.50 21.90
N ALA A 466 -30.74 20.13 23.17
CA ALA A 466 -31.24 18.87 23.71
C ALA A 466 -32.78 18.79 23.65
N ASP A 467 -33.47 19.93 23.81
CA ASP A 467 -34.93 20.01 23.84
C ASP A 467 -35.53 19.62 22.48
N ASN A 468 -34.93 20.12 21.41
CA ASN A 468 -35.36 19.85 20.03
C ASN A 468 -34.54 18.77 19.33
N GLN A 469 -33.53 18.21 20.01
CA GLN A 469 -32.55 17.26 19.48
C GLN A 469 -31.88 17.72 18.18
N ARG A 470 -31.52 19.01 18.08
CA ARG A 470 -30.95 19.62 16.86
C ARG A 470 -29.53 20.12 17.08
N LEU A 471 -28.75 20.06 16.00
CA LEU A 471 -27.44 20.67 15.93
C LEU A 471 -27.56 22.09 15.36
N LEU A 472 -26.99 23.06 16.06
CA LEU A 472 -26.97 24.47 15.70
C LEU A 472 -25.53 24.97 15.58
N ASP A 473 -25.33 26.04 14.82
CA ASP A 473 -24.09 26.82 14.82
C ASP A 473 -24.01 27.74 16.07
N ARG A 474 -22.94 28.53 16.16
CA ARG A 474 -22.74 29.47 17.27
C ARG A 474 -23.88 30.49 17.36
N GLU A 475 -24.43 30.88 16.21
CA GLU A 475 -25.51 31.85 16.07
C GLU A 475 -26.92 31.24 16.23
N GLY A 476 -27.02 29.94 16.53
CA GLY A 476 -28.30 29.26 16.74
C GLY A 476 -29.02 28.87 15.46
N ARG A 477 -28.33 28.83 14.32
CA ARG A 477 -28.89 28.44 13.02
C ARG A 477 -28.47 27.02 12.65
N GLU A 478 -29.11 26.44 11.64
CA GLU A 478 -28.64 25.17 11.10
C GLU A 478 -27.23 25.30 10.48
N PRO A 479 -26.30 24.40 10.83
CA PRO A 479 -24.97 24.38 10.24
C PRO A 479 -25.02 24.27 8.71
N ARG A 480 -24.52 25.31 8.03
CA ARG A 480 -24.33 25.28 6.57
C ARG A 480 -22.84 25.30 6.27
N PHE A 481 -22.40 24.38 5.41
CA PHE A 481 -21.03 24.37 4.91
C PHE A 481 -21.01 24.76 3.44
N ASN A 482 -20.14 25.68 3.10
CA ASN A 482 -19.79 26.00 1.72
C ASN A 482 -18.31 25.62 1.50
N LEU A 483 -17.98 25.03 0.35
CA LEU A 483 -16.58 24.76 -0.06
C LEU A 483 -15.70 26.03 -0.03
N GLN A 484 -16.32 27.20 -0.15
CA GLN A 484 -15.65 28.49 -0.03
C GLN A 484 -15.15 28.81 1.39
N GLN A 485 -15.58 28.06 2.41
CA GLN A 485 -15.27 28.30 3.82
C GLN A 485 -14.15 27.40 4.36
N ALA A 486 -13.35 26.78 3.48
CA ALA A 486 -12.16 26.04 3.89
C ALA A 486 -11.25 26.92 4.76
N ILE A 487 -10.86 26.39 5.91
CA ILE A 487 -10.05 27.09 6.91
C ILE A 487 -8.57 26.98 6.57
N ALA A 488 -8.19 25.79 6.12
CA ALA A 488 -6.86 25.45 5.72
C ALA A 488 -6.91 24.39 4.62
N TRP A 489 -5.83 24.26 3.86
CA TRP A 489 -5.72 23.24 2.82
C TRP A 489 -4.28 22.81 2.60
N SER A 490 -4.07 21.68 1.95
CA SER A 490 -2.75 21.25 1.47
C SER A 490 -2.92 20.31 0.28
N ALA A 491 -1.83 20.03 -0.42
CA ALA A 491 -1.84 19.13 -1.56
C ALA A 491 -0.56 18.30 -1.67
N MET A 492 -0.68 17.08 -2.17
CA MET A 492 0.47 16.20 -2.44
C MET A 492 0.22 15.37 -3.69
N THR A 493 1.28 14.94 -4.36
CA THR A 493 1.19 14.03 -5.51
C THR A 493 0.82 12.62 -5.05
N CYS A 494 -0.02 11.93 -5.81
CA CYS A 494 -0.46 10.58 -5.48
C CYS A 494 0.48 9.49 -6.02
N PHE A 495 1.25 9.78 -7.06
CA PHE A 495 2.06 8.81 -7.79
C PHE A 495 3.52 9.22 -7.90
N ASP A 496 4.39 8.22 -7.99
CA ASP A 496 5.82 8.35 -8.26
C ASP A 496 6.27 7.16 -9.11
N LYS A 497 6.69 7.44 -10.35
CA LYS A 497 7.28 6.47 -11.29
C LYS A 497 6.46 5.18 -11.46
N GLY A 498 5.22 5.30 -11.88
CA GLY A 498 4.35 4.17 -12.19
C GLY A 498 3.72 3.49 -10.97
N ALA A 499 4.05 3.93 -9.75
CA ALA A 499 3.53 3.39 -8.50
C ALA A 499 2.80 4.47 -7.69
N VAL A 500 1.97 4.04 -6.73
CA VAL A 500 1.47 4.93 -5.68
C VAL A 500 2.68 5.51 -4.94
N TYR A 501 2.66 6.81 -4.65
CA TYR A 501 3.70 7.45 -3.84
C TYR A 501 3.51 7.10 -2.36
N ALA A 502 3.66 5.80 -2.05
CA ALA A 502 3.27 5.23 -0.78
C ALA A 502 4.11 5.80 0.37
N GLY A 503 3.47 6.03 1.51
CA GLY A 503 4.10 6.57 2.70
C GLY A 503 3.13 7.27 3.64
N ILE A 504 3.67 7.69 4.78
CA ILE A 504 3.02 8.58 5.73
C ILE A 504 3.51 10.00 5.41
N HIS A 505 2.63 10.85 4.88
CA HIS A 505 2.95 12.18 4.41
C HIS A 505 2.60 13.22 5.45
N GLN A 506 3.60 13.85 6.05
CA GLN A 506 3.41 15.01 6.90
C GLN A 506 3.57 16.28 6.06
N ILE A 507 2.47 16.94 5.75
CA ILE A 507 2.43 18.09 4.83
C ILE A 507 1.97 19.37 5.54
N PRO A 508 2.52 20.55 5.18
CA PRO A 508 2.16 21.80 5.83
C PRO A 508 0.76 22.24 5.42
N LEU A 509 0.01 22.83 6.35
CA LEU A 509 -1.28 23.44 6.07
C LEU A 509 -1.11 24.88 5.60
N LEU A 510 -1.82 25.21 4.53
CA LEU A 510 -1.93 26.52 3.91
C LEU A 510 -3.20 27.21 4.38
N LYS A 511 -3.20 28.54 4.40
CA LYS A 511 -4.28 29.36 4.97
C LYS A 511 -5.45 29.51 3.99
N GLY A 512 -6.68 29.44 4.51
CA GLY A 512 -7.91 29.77 3.79
C GLY A 512 -8.34 28.69 2.79
N ARG A 513 -8.96 29.11 1.69
CA ARG A 513 -9.28 28.24 0.54
C ARG A 513 -8.16 28.27 -0.49
N PRO A 514 -7.93 27.17 -1.23
CA PRO A 514 -7.06 27.20 -2.39
C PRO A 514 -7.65 28.12 -3.49
N PRO A 515 -6.92 29.11 -4.01
CA PRO A 515 -7.37 29.91 -5.15
C PRO A 515 -7.62 29.03 -6.39
N ASP A 516 -8.62 29.36 -7.20
CA ASP A 516 -9.03 28.51 -8.34
C ASP A 516 -7.90 28.38 -9.40
N ASP A 517 -7.11 29.42 -9.59
CA ASP A 517 -5.95 29.40 -10.50
C ASP A 517 -4.77 28.58 -9.94
N ILE A 518 -4.67 28.44 -8.62
CA ILE A 518 -3.72 27.57 -7.94
C ILE A 518 -4.16 26.11 -8.03
N LEU A 519 -5.46 25.83 -7.88
CA LEU A 519 -6.03 24.49 -8.11
C LEU A 519 -5.76 23.99 -9.52
N GLN A 520 -5.90 24.87 -10.52
CA GLN A 520 -5.54 24.51 -11.89
C GLN A 520 -4.03 24.25 -12.03
N LYS A 521 -3.16 25.03 -11.38
CA LYS A 521 -1.70 24.82 -11.43
C LYS A 521 -1.27 23.49 -10.81
N LEU A 522 -1.97 23.00 -9.80
CA LEU A 522 -1.66 21.72 -9.17
C LEU A 522 -1.76 20.52 -10.13
N SER A 523 -2.52 20.62 -11.23
CA SER A 523 -2.56 19.54 -12.24
C SER A 523 -1.32 19.45 -13.11
N TYR A 524 -0.37 20.38 -13.02
CA TYR A 524 0.88 20.34 -13.80
C TYR A 524 2.12 20.86 -13.06
N LEU A 525 1.99 21.45 -11.86
CA LEU A 525 3.09 21.95 -11.03
C LEU A 525 3.05 21.36 -9.61
N PRO A 526 4.21 21.01 -9.02
CA PRO A 526 4.27 20.53 -7.65
C PRO A 526 4.00 21.66 -6.64
N LEU A 527 3.51 21.30 -5.45
CA LEU A 527 3.09 22.26 -4.43
C LEU A 527 4.25 23.14 -3.92
N ASP A 528 5.46 22.58 -3.78
CA ASP A 528 6.61 23.32 -3.28
C ASP A 528 7.01 24.45 -4.25
N TYR A 529 6.96 24.19 -5.56
CA TYR A 529 7.18 25.20 -6.59
C TYR A 529 6.10 26.27 -6.53
N ILE A 530 4.83 25.88 -6.36
CA ILE A 530 3.71 26.82 -6.24
C ILE A 530 3.92 27.73 -5.03
N CYS A 531 4.25 27.18 -3.87
CA CYS A 531 4.48 27.95 -2.66
C CYS A 531 5.69 28.89 -2.80
N LYS A 532 6.74 28.47 -3.51
CA LYS A 532 7.92 29.32 -3.78
C LYS A 532 7.61 30.47 -4.74
N LYS A 533 6.84 30.23 -5.81
CA LYS A 533 6.58 31.20 -6.89
C LYS A 533 5.39 32.12 -6.61
N PHE A 534 4.36 31.65 -5.91
CA PHE A 534 3.10 32.35 -5.68
C PHE A 534 2.90 32.71 -4.20
N LYS A 535 3.97 33.08 -3.50
CA LYS A 535 3.97 33.44 -2.05
C LYS A 535 2.95 34.51 -1.66
N SER A 536 2.59 35.41 -2.58
CA SER A 536 1.58 36.44 -2.33
C SER A 536 0.15 35.88 -2.27
N GLN A 537 -0.11 34.78 -2.99
CA GLN A 537 -1.42 34.12 -3.08
C GLN A 537 -1.55 32.95 -2.12
N VAL A 538 -0.45 32.24 -1.86
CA VAL A 538 -0.40 31.04 -1.02
C VAL A 538 0.38 31.33 0.24
N LYS A 539 -0.30 31.29 1.40
CA LYS A 539 0.30 31.54 2.71
C LYS A 539 0.31 30.26 3.54
N VAL A 540 1.44 29.96 4.14
CA VAL A 540 1.66 28.75 4.97
C VAL A 540 1.35 29.05 6.44
N PHE A 541 0.84 28.06 7.18
CA PHE A 541 0.89 28.08 8.65
C PHE A 541 2.24 27.55 9.13
N GLU A 542 3.00 28.35 9.87
CA GLU A 542 4.39 28.07 10.27
C GLU A 542 4.60 26.89 11.23
N ALA A 543 3.52 26.27 11.72
CA ALA A 543 3.59 25.12 12.62
C ALA A 543 2.45 24.11 12.40
N ALA A 544 1.48 24.39 11.53
CA ALA A 544 0.34 23.52 11.34
C ALA A 544 0.58 22.54 10.19
N SER A 545 0.44 21.24 10.46
CA SER A 545 0.59 20.16 9.48
C SER A 545 -0.58 19.19 9.53
N ILE A 546 -0.74 18.41 8.48
CA ILE A 546 -1.65 17.28 8.41
C ILE A 546 -0.87 16.03 7.98
N GLU A 547 -1.20 14.90 8.58
CA GLU A 547 -0.61 13.60 8.31
C GLU A 547 -1.61 12.77 7.48
N ILE A 548 -1.12 12.22 6.38
CA ILE A 548 -1.92 11.43 5.44
C ILE A 548 -1.14 10.19 5.05
N SER A 549 -1.70 9.03 5.31
CA SER A 549 -1.14 7.75 4.84
C SER A 549 -1.73 7.37 3.49
N ILE A 550 -0.86 7.10 2.51
CA ILE A 550 -1.27 6.52 1.21
C ILE A 550 -0.45 5.27 0.90
N TRP A 551 -1.10 4.29 0.29
CA TRP A 551 -0.43 3.07 -0.16
C TRP A 551 -1.23 2.39 -1.27
N ASP A 552 -0.61 1.41 -1.91
CA ASP A 552 -1.21 0.68 -3.01
C ASP A 552 -2.32 -0.27 -2.51
N GLY A 553 -3.48 -0.27 -3.18
CA GLY A 553 -4.67 -1.04 -2.80
C GLY A 553 -4.54 -2.56 -2.91
N HIS A 554 -3.43 -3.08 -3.46
CA HIS A 554 -3.11 -4.49 -3.36
C HIS A 554 -2.90 -4.90 -1.90
N PHE A 555 -2.45 -3.98 -1.04
CA PHE A 555 -2.14 -4.25 0.35
C PHE A 555 -3.26 -3.79 1.29
N THR A 556 -3.61 -4.65 2.24
CA THR A 556 -4.41 -4.25 3.42
C THR A 556 -3.53 -3.46 4.39
N ASN A 557 -4.15 -2.69 5.28
CA ASN A 557 -3.43 -1.83 6.24
C ASN A 557 -2.41 -2.63 7.10
N ASN A 558 -2.74 -3.87 7.46
CA ASN A 558 -1.92 -4.71 8.33
C ASN A 558 -0.88 -5.54 7.56
N GLU A 559 -0.94 -5.56 6.23
CA GLU A 559 -0.10 -6.39 5.35
C GLU A 559 0.73 -5.55 4.37
N CYS A 560 0.68 -4.23 4.51
CA CYS A 560 1.46 -3.29 3.71
C CYS A 560 2.94 -3.37 4.12
N PRO A 561 3.88 -3.32 3.15
CA PRO A 561 5.28 -3.08 3.48
C PRO A 561 5.45 -1.83 4.35
N PRO A 562 6.54 -1.73 5.15
CA PRO A 562 6.82 -0.55 5.95
C PRO A 562 6.73 0.73 5.11
N LEU A 563 5.85 1.64 5.52
CA LEU A 563 5.61 2.90 4.82
C LEU A 563 6.68 3.92 5.20
N PRO A 564 7.41 4.52 4.24
CA PRO A 564 8.34 5.59 4.54
C PRO A 564 7.58 6.84 5.02
N VAL A 565 8.23 7.63 5.88
CA VAL A 565 7.69 8.91 6.34
C VAL A 565 8.22 10.03 5.45
N HIS A 566 7.33 10.76 4.78
CA HIS A 566 7.67 11.86 3.88
C HIS A 566 7.43 13.21 4.57
N MET A 567 8.51 13.95 4.82
CA MET A 567 8.49 15.29 5.43
C MET A 567 9.02 16.39 4.51
N ASN A 568 9.33 16.05 3.26
CA ASN A 568 10.02 16.94 2.31
C ASN A 568 9.27 18.26 2.07
N LEU A 569 7.92 18.23 2.11
CA LEU A 569 7.08 19.41 1.92
C LEU A 569 7.10 20.37 3.11
N LEU A 570 7.53 19.95 4.30
CA LEU A 570 7.69 20.86 5.46
C LEU A 570 8.76 21.93 5.21
N ASN A 571 9.70 21.67 4.29
CA ASN A 571 10.74 22.61 3.84
C ASN A 571 10.20 23.81 3.04
N ILE A 572 8.88 23.85 2.79
CA ILE A 572 8.21 25.04 2.23
C ILE A 572 8.23 26.19 3.26
N SER A 573 8.20 25.88 4.56
CA SER A 573 8.38 26.88 5.63
C SER A 573 9.84 27.25 5.81
N SER A 574 10.06 28.47 6.29
CA SER A 574 11.35 28.94 6.76
C SER A 574 11.91 28.16 7.97
N ASN A 575 11.06 27.45 8.73
CA ASN A 575 11.49 26.73 9.92
C ASN A 575 10.77 25.37 10.10
N PRO A 576 11.23 24.31 9.40
CA PRO A 576 10.63 22.97 9.44
C PRO A 576 10.55 22.37 10.85
N SER A 577 11.50 22.72 11.74
CA SER A 577 11.54 22.19 13.12
C SER A 577 10.31 22.56 13.95
N ARG A 578 9.58 23.63 13.58
CA ARG A 578 8.34 24.03 14.27
C ARG A 578 7.21 23.02 14.10
N TYR A 579 7.14 22.36 12.94
CA TYR A 579 6.12 21.33 12.72
C TYR A 579 6.39 20.10 13.58
N LEU A 580 7.65 19.68 13.68
CA LEU A 580 8.04 18.52 14.50
C LEU A 580 7.70 18.75 15.97
N LYS A 581 8.11 19.92 16.52
CA LYS A 581 7.75 20.31 17.90
C LYS A 581 6.24 20.39 18.12
N ALA A 582 5.50 20.87 17.13
CA ALA A 582 4.05 20.98 17.24
C ALA A 582 3.33 19.63 17.14
N ALA A 583 3.93 18.64 16.48
CA ALA A 583 3.44 17.27 16.43
C ALA A 583 3.72 16.49 17.72
N GLU A 584 4.83 16.80 18.41
CA GLU A 584 5.19 16.18 19.70
C GLU A 584 4.37 16.71 20.88
N HIS A 585 3.93 17.98 20.83
CA HIS A 585 3.24 18.64 21.93
C HIS A 585 1.75 18.86 21.66
N THR A 586 0.92 17.91 22.07
CA THR A 586 -0.54 17.95 21.95
C THR A 586 -1.21 18.33 23.28
N SER A 587 -1.17 19.61 23.63
CA SER A 587 -1.86 20.14 24.83
C SER A 587 -3.03 21.05 24.45
N GLY A 588 -4.08 21.09 25.26
CA GLY A 588 -5.21 22.02 25.11
C GLY A 588 -6.57 21.40 25.37
N ALA A 589 -7.64 22.16 25.18
CA ALA A 589 -9.00 21.66 25.28
C ALA A 589 -9.25 20.56 24.22
N THR A 590 -9.93 19.50 24.63
CA THR A 590 -10.25 18.35 23.77
C THR A 590 -11.47 18.62 22.90
N ALA A 591 -11.66 17.80 21.86
CA ALA A 591 -12.90 17.82 21.09
C ALA A 591 -14.13 17.48 21.95
N ALA A 592 -13.99 16.65 22.98
CA ALA A 592 -15.04 16.41 23.96
C ALA A 592 -15.38 17.67 24.75
N ASP A 593 -14.39 18.45 25.19
CA ASP A 593 -14.61 19.71 25.93
C ASP A 593 -15.39 20.72 25.10
N LEU A 594 -15.10 20.80 23.79
CA LEU A 594 -15.87 21.61 22.86
C LEU A 594 -17.34 21.21 22.82
N LEU A 595 -17.63 19.91 22.64
CA LEU A 595 -19.00 19.44 22.54
C LEU A 595 -19.75 19.59 23.87
N ARG A 596 -19.07 19.43 25.01
CA ARG A 596 -19.63 19.72 26.34
C ARG A 596 -20.00 21.19 26.49
N ALA A 597 -19.12 22.10 26.06
CA ALA A 597 -19.38 23.54 26.09
C ALA A 597 -20.51 23.97 25.11
N GLY A 598 -20.81 23.15 24.10
CA GLY A 598 -21.91 23.36 23.17
C GLY A 598 -23.30 23.01 23.73
N LEU A 599 -23.39 22.42 24.91
CA LEU A 599 -24.64 22.07 25.59
C LEU A 599 -25.09 23.19 26.54
N LYS A 600 -26.41 23.31 26.74
CA LYS A 600 -26.97 24.14 27.84
C LYS A 600 -26.52 23.61 29.21
N ASP A 601 -26.53 22.29 29.37
CA ASP A 601 -26.07 21.57 30.55
C ASP A 601 -24.95 20.59 30.16
N PRO A 602 -23.68 20.90 30.46
CA PRO A 602 -22.53 20.05 30.13
C PRO A 602 -22.59 18.64 30.75
N SER A 603 -23.32 18.44 31.85
CA SER A 603 -23.42 17.14 32.54
C SER A 603 -24.15 16.09 31.69
N GLN A 604 -25.02 16.53 30.78
CA GLN A 604 -25.82 15.66 29.90
C GLN A 604 -25.04 15.16 28.68
N PHE A 605 -23.77 15.54 28.52
CA PHE A 605 -22.97 15.18 27.36
C PHE A 605 -22.93 13.68 27.09
N ASN A 606 -22.74 12.86 28.13
CA ASN A 606 -22.67 11.41 27.94
C ASN A 606 -24.00 10.82 27.45
N ALA A 607 -25.13 11.41 27.83
CA ALA A 607 -26.46 10.99 27.37
C ALA A 607 -26.68 11.32 25.88
N HIS A 608 -26.19 12.49 25.42
CA HIS A 608 -26.42 12.97 24.06
C HIS A 608 -25.26 12.72 23.08
N LYS A 609 -24.09 12.29 23.56
CA LYS A 609 -22.84 12.14 22.79
C LYS A 609 -23.06 11.43 21.46
N LYS A 610 -23.72 10.26 21.47
CA LYS A 610 -23.97 9.48 20.25
C LYS A 610 -24.80 10.25 19.24
N LYS A 611 -25.84 10.96 19.68
CA LYS A 611 -26.72 11.74 18.81
C LYS A 611 -26.04 12.97 18.24
N ILE A 612 -25.24 13.67 19.05
CA ILE A 612 -24.44 14.82 18.62
C ILE A 612 -23.50 14.41 17.48
N LEU A 613 -22.77 13.29 17.65
CA LEU A 613 -21.86 12.77 16.63
C LEU A 613 -22.58 12.37 15.34
N GLU A 614 -23.74 11.72 15.44
CA GLU A 614 -24.58 11.38 14.28
C GLU A 614 -24.99 12.63 13.49
N LEU A 615 -25.48 13.67 14.18
CA LEU A 615 -25.90 14.92 13.55
C LEU A 615 -24.74 15.68 12.94
N LEU A 616 -23.56 15.68 13.58
CA LEU A 616 -22.34 16.25 13.02
C LEU A 616 -21.97 15.57 11.70
N LYS A 617 -21.96 14.22 11.67
CA LYS A 617 -21.70 13.45 10.44
C LYS A 617 -22.68 13.80 9.34
N ILE A 618 -23.98 13.86 9.66
CA ILE A 618 -25.03 14.25 8.70
C ILE A 618 -24.80 15.68 8.20
N ALA A 619 -24.48 16.63 9.08
CA ALA A 619 -24.27 18.02 8.72
C ALA A 619 -23.09 18.17 7.75
N PHE A 620 -21.94 17.56 8.04
CA PHE A 620 -20.80 17.64 7.14
C PHE A 620 -21.04 16.87 5.83
N LYS A 621 -21.58 15.65 5.89
CA LYS A 621 -21.83 14.83 4.69
C LYS A 621 -22.84 15.49 3.75
N SER A 622 -23.98 15.94 4.27
CA SER A 622 -25.03 16.56 3.47
C SER A 622 -24.56 17.87 2.83
N ASN A 623 -23.85 18.74 3.57
CA ASN A 623 -23.43 20.03 3.03
C ASN A 623 -22.22 19.92 2.08
N LEU A 624 -21.22 19.08 2.39
CA LEU A 624 -20.02 18.95 1.55
C LEU A 624 -20.28 18.13 0.27
N GLN A 625 -21.10 17.08 0.34
CA GLN A 625 -21.47 16.29 -0.86
C GLN A 625 -22.43 17.05 -1.78
N THR A 626 -23.30 17.92 -1.25
CA THR A 626 -24.19 18.73 -2.10
C THR A 626 -23.42 19.86 -2.79
N SER A 627 -22.45 20.46 -2.09
CA SER A 627 -21.59 21.51 -2.64
C SER A 627 -20.60 20.99 -3.70
N SER A 628 -20.11 19.74 -3.56
CA SER A 628 -19.23 19.13 -4.58
C SER A 628 -19.98 18.83 -5.89
N LYS A 629 -21.24 18.38 -5.81
CA LYS A 629 -22.13 18.21 -6.98
C LYS A 629 -22.44 19.53 -7.68
N GLN A 630 -22.60 20.63 -6.94
CA GLN A 630 -22.84 21.95 -7.52
C GLN A 630 -21.59 22.56 -8.16
N SER A 631 -20.40 22.30 -7.60
CA SER A 631 -19.13 22.77 -8.18
C SER A 631 -18.73 21.99 -9.43
N ALA A 632 -19.09 20.71 -9.53
CA ALA A 632 -18.92 19.91 -10.75
C ALA A 632 -19.74 20.41 -11.96
N ILE A 633 -20.74 21.27 -11.74
CA ILE A 633 -21.55 21.90 -12.80
C ILE A 633 -20.85 23.15 -13.39
N LEU A 634 -19.80 23.68 -12.74
CA LEU A 634 -19.04 24.84 -13.21
C LEU A 634 -17.63 24.44 -13.68
N MET A 635 -17.54 23.94 -14.92
CA MET A 635 -16.46 24.18 -15.91
C MET A 635 -16.30 22.98 -16.85
N TRP A 636 -16.87 23.09 -18.05
CA TRP A 636 -16.32 22.46 -19.27
C TRP A 636 -16.70 23.34 -20.47
N VAL A 637 -15.74 24.13 -20.97
CA VAL A 637 -15.85 24.77 -22.29
C VAL A 637 -14.73 24.21 -23.14
N VAL A 638 -15.04 23.24 -23.98
CA VAL A 638 -14.09 22.70 -24.97
C VAL A 638 -14.20 23.54 -26.23
N SER A 639 -13.13 24.26 -26.58
CA SER A 639 -12.99 24.88 -27.91
C SER A 639 -12.67 23.79 -28.92
N THR A 640 -13.49 23.67 -29.97
CA THR A 640 -13.15 22.82 -31.13
C THR A 640 -12.18 23.56 -32.07
N PRO A 641 -11.35 22.86 -32.86
CA PRO A 641 -10.33 23.47 -33.72
C PRO A 641 -10.86 24.46 -34.76
N ASP A 642 -12.14 24.36 -35.13
CA ASP A 642 -12.73 25.14 -36.23
C ASP A 642 -13.35 26.48 -35.81
N HIS A 643 -13.19 26.93 -34.56
CA HIS A 643 -13.66 28.25 -34.05
C HIS A 643 -15.14 28.62 -34.33
N ARG A 644 -16.01 27.66 -34.70
CA ARG A 644 -17.41 27.93 -35.10
C ARG A 644 -18.47 27.25 -34.23
N SER A 645 -18.10 26.52 -33.18
CA SER A 645 -19.09 25.97 -32.23
C SER A 645 -18.51 25.73 -30.84
N PHE A 646 -19.32 26.03 -29.82
CA PHE A 646 -19.07 25.69 -28.42
C PHE A 646 -20.03 24.55 -28.03
N LYS A 647 -19.51 23.51 -27.37
CA LYS A 647 -20.33 22.45 -26.79
C LYS A 647 -20.43 22.67 -25.28
N PHE A 648 -21.67 22.69 -24.77
CA PHE A 648 -21.96 22.61 -23.35
C PHE A 648 -22.45 21.21 -23.03
N LEU A 649 -21.86 20.57 -22.02
CA LEU A 649 -22.33 19.30 -21.49
C LEU A 649 -22.91 19.56 -20.11
N SER A 650 -24.24 19.40 -19.97
CA SER A 650 -24.88 19.21 -18.68
C SER A 650 -25.46 17.80 -18.64
N GLY A 651 -25.46 17.19 -17.46
CA GLY A 651 -25.61 15.75 -17.28
C GLY A 651 -26.86 15.07 -17.85
N HIS A 652 -27.82 15.77 -18.46
CA HIS A 652 -29.03 15.17 -19.06
C HIS A 652 -29.47 15.70 -20.45
N SER A 653 -28.67 16.50 -21.18
CA SER A 653 -29.00 16.85 -22.57
C SER A 653 -27.81 17.49 -23.30
N VAL A 654 -27.54 17.05 -24.54
CA VAL A 654 -26.65 17.76 -25.47
C VAL A 654 -27.50 18.76 -26.26
N GLN A 655 -27.31 20.06 -26.02
CA GLN A 655 -27.90 21.09 -26.87
C GLN A 655 -26.86 21.63 -27.87
N HIS A 656 -27.19 21.57 -29.16
CA HIS A 656 -26.40 22.17 -30.24
C HIS A 656 -26.89 23.60 -30.51
N LEU A 657 -26.06 24.60 -30.18
CA LEU A 657 -26.30 25.99 -30.59
C LEU A 657 -25.61 26.26 -31.93
N LYS A 658 -26.39 26.45 -33.00
CA LYS A 658 -25.91 27.00 -34.28
C LYS A 658 -25.96 28.52 -34.23
N ILE A 659 -24.81 29.17 -34.34
CA ILE A 659 -24.73 30.63 -34.50
C ILE A 659 -25.14 30.96 -35.95
N LYS A 660 -26.28 31.65 -36.13
CA LYS A 660 -26.60 32.31 -37.41
C LYS A 660 -25.82 33.62 -37.49
N LYS A 661 -25.13 33.81 -38.61
CA LYS A 661 -24.37 35.01 -38.96
C LYS A 661 -25.32 36.22 -38.99
N ALA A 662 -25.14 37.17 -38.08
CA ALA A 662 -25.75 38.49 -38.18
C ALA A 662 -24.64 39.51 -38.49
N SER A 663 -24.86 40.28 -39.55
CA SER A 663 -24.01 41.37 -40.00
C SER A 663 -24.29 42.64 -39.18
N GLU A 664 -23.22 43.25 -38.68
CA GLU A 664 -23.11 44.60 -38.11
C GLU A 664 -23.45 44.85 -36.62
N PRO A 665 -22.80 45.88 -35.99
CA PRO A 665 -22.40 45.82 -34.59
C PRO A 665 -23.32 46.63 -33.68
N LEU A 666 -23.86 46.01 -32.63
CA LEU A 666 -24.23 46.70 -31.39
C LEU A 666 -24.39 45.72 -30.21
N SER A 667 -23.63 46.07 -29.19
CA SER A 667 -23.70 45.85 -27.75
C SER A 667 -24.97 45.22 -27.14
N TYR A 668 -24.72 44.26 -26.23
CA TYR A 668 -25.63 43.63 -25.26
C TYR A 668 -26.61 42.54 -25.77
N PHE A 669 -26.44 41.33 -25.24
CA PHE A 669 -27.45 40.26 -25.25
C PHE A 669 -27.87 39.95 -23.81
N THR A 670 -29.17 39.88 -23.57
CA THR A 670 -29.75 39.46 -22.28
C THR A 670 -30.26 38.03 -22.42
N LEU A 671 -29.67 37.09 -21.67
CA LEU A 671 -30.20 35.74 -21.52
C LEU A 671 -31.12 35.72 -20.30
N ALA A 672 -32.40 35.39 -20.50
CA ALA A 672 -33.38 35.26 -19.42
C ALA A 672 -33.10 34.01 -18.57
N LYS A 673 -32.06 34.06 -17.72
CA LYS A 673 -31.88 33.33 -16.44
C LYS A 673 -30.44 33.37 -15.88
N ILE A 674 -29.48 33.94 -16.59
CA ILE A 674 -28.09 34.09 -16.12
C ILE A 674 -27.62 35.47 -16.59
N GLY A 675 -27.09 36.28 -15.68
CA GLY A 675 -26.91 37.73 -15.83
C GLY A 675 -26.05 38.23 -17.00
N THR A 676 -25.89 39.55 -17.05
CA THR A 676 -25.31 40.31 -18.18
C THR A 676 -23.82 39.99 -18.42
N ILE A 677 -23.46 39.77 -19.69
CA ILE A 677 -22.08 39.54 -20.15
C ILE A 677 -21.52 40.86 -20.69
N GLN A 678 -20.34 41.28 -20.22
CA GLN A 678 -19.65 42.48 -20.69
C GLN A 678 -18.32 42.09 -21.37
N TRP A 679 -18.08 42.61 -22.59
CA TRP A 679 -16.86 42.36 -23.35
C TRP A 679 -15.95 43.60 -23.26
N CYS A 680 -14.69 43.44 -22.85
CA CYS A 680 -13.68 44.49 -22.92
C CYS A 680 -12.66 44.16 -24.03
N SER A 681 -12.38 45.12 -24.90
CA SER A 681 -11.31 45.02 -25.90
C SER A 681 -9.99 45.58 -25.35
N LEU A 682 -8.88 44.91 -25.62
CA LEU A 682 -7.52 45.45 -25.46
C LEU A 682 -6.79 45.37 -26.82
N PRO A 683 -5.79 46.24 -27.08
CA PRO A 683 -5.22 46.41 -28.41
C PRO A 683 -4.36 45.23 -28.86
N GLN A 684 -4.34 45.04 -30.17
CA GLN A 684 -3.81 43.89 -30.90
C GLN A 684 -2.28 43.77 -30.77
N ASN A 685 -1.80 42.71 -30.11
CA ASN A 685 -0.70 41.84 -30.55
C ASN A 685 -0.35 40.80 -29.47
N SER A 686 -1.09 39.69 -29.45
CA SER A 686 -0.72 38.36 -28.94
C SER A 686 -1.96 37.45 -28.95
N ARG A 687 -1.77 36.13 -29.00
CA ARG A 687 -2.84 35.11 -29.05
C ARG A 687 -3.95 35.43 -28.04
N ARG A 688 -5.19 35.54 -28.51
CA ARG A 688 -6.36 35.96 -27.73
C ARG A 688 -6.69 34.92 -26.65
N PHE A 689 -6.44 35.25 -25.39
CA PHE A 689 -7.09 34.61 -24.24
C PHE A 689 -8.42 35.33 -23.97
N TYR A 690 -9.50 34.58 -23.72
CA TYR A 690 -10.77 35.13 -23.26
C TYR A 690 -10.96 34.74 -21.79
N SER A 691 -11.15 35.73 -20.91
CA SER A 691 -11.59 35.47 -19.53
C SER A 691 -13.10 35.66 -19.44
N LEU A 692 -13.82 34.65 -18.95
CA LEU A 692 -15.22 34.79 -18.58
C LEU A 692 -15.28 35.23 -17.10
N ILE A 693 -15.71 36.46 -16.83
CA ILE A 693 -15.96 36.94 -15.46
C ILE A 693 -17.47 36.91 -15.22
N LEU A 694 -17.92 36.00 -14.35
CA LEU A 694 -19.30 35.98 -13.84
C LEU A 694 -19.35 36.78 -12.54
N THR A 695 -19.86 38.01 -12.58
CA THR A 695 -20.19 38.77 -11.36
C THR A 695 -21.65 38.54 -10.98
N GLN A 696 -21.88 37.91 -9.83
CA GLN A 696 -23.20 37.79 -9.23
C GLN A 696 -23.46 39.02 -8.36
N ARG A 697 -24.36 39.93 -8.77
CA ARG A 697 -24.88 40.99 -7.89
C ARG A 697 -25.99 40.41 -7.02
N TYR A 698 -25.77 40.37 -5.71
CA TYR A 698 -26.86 40.21 -4.74
C TYR A 698 -27.59 41.54 -4.61
N GLY A 699 -28.81 41.62 -5.14
CA GLY A 699 -29.77 42.66 -4.76
C GLY A 699 -30.57 42.16 -3.57
N GLN A 700 -30.62 42.96 -2.50
CA GLN A 700 -31.64 42.82 -1.46
C GLN A 700 -33.01 43.12 -2.08
N GLY A 701 -33.97 42.27 -1.77
CA GLY A 701 -35.41 42.40 -2.03
C GLY A 701 -36.13 41.46 -1.09
#